data_AF-A0A4R6M0J8-F1
#
_entry.id   AF-A0A4R6M0J8-F1
#
_cell.length_a   1.000
_cell.length_b   1.000
_cell.length_c   1.000
_cell.angle_alpha   90.00
_cell.angle_beta   90.00
_cell.angle_gamma   90.00
#
_symmetry.space_group_name_H-M   'P 1'
#
loop_
_entity.id
_entity.type
_entity.pdbx_description
1 polymer ?
#
loop_
_entity_poly.entity_id
_entity_poly.type
_entity_poly.pdbx_seq_one_letter_code
_entity_poly.pdbx_strand_id
1 'polypeptide(L)'
;MVLDLLAIISAAGTGAVTGYLTNNLALKMIFKEYGPLGGVVVKTKDEFIDSISALVERDLINHHTLEEEFSRPEFKKNFNQSLDDFLNIYLEQRSADVKLGDIPGWEENFGLLSSAAAETGVEFLAAGSKELEEQQLSQIISESGQQKLLEEVFSRVINKAEAAESGENLLLSFYEQLRSQKLSQLLNEESQLQLKKLVKELAHYFRDNYQNLEAPAKEVFKTEISQLFNLEKISQNIVTGIKGLKMSDLIKDSSELEKILSRSDLRDLLKEIVVNLKIELDNSELLLEEFFTEELEADLTKEFSELIDTAESELLEFLESEEAELNDLILEAVEEEIEASTGFKAMSRQGIYNKYQEKIEEYGLPLTHLKDYLAADLNSDNQKLAAELIAQIKEIRMSKILPKIDLDKVIESLEKTVLKLYQQYEDQKIIELFSEEIFAGEMLTDKIVELIFTSLEKISSDAGSIEILIDYLMELKLEDLLSQEKIALKKDKIAGEVYRLLSEQNFLAVEGAAYLNQNFFSLLNKEVNDSGPEFKNGIENYLNQLQPEMSDKEIKSLYSFFQDDPEAVADLTESITAFFYNNLPQLLEGKVAQAASANLHQLSDQEVQTAIEDFMGQELKPITYLGALLGAAAGIIFSLSGAETAIFNASPVWVDYLSSAVLYGGVGWLTNVLAIWMIFHPYQEKNIMGARIPFTPGVVAKNRSRFADSMGKFVEKELLKANSAAEIIENNRSEIKDRTLEYFAAGDYQQFFELLRDKNEILAESLLNNLDQLLLELEPADFKALVGALEQQINSSLTQKVDSFDFRAAVEKYLSQEENYLSKLESRIVSGFSLEQLSAFVNGKYKVNLNSSQLKQLLKNREFYPFFKFLAPQLLDGKMEFDLKNYFLKLLKQDSDYYLDQTLNIFFEQQEKIARLINFKKDEIIENEKEKEGGLLKNTLISSALYMADLDQFVDAVVERVFNKLQNEYFVDQRDKLEVLYSNLLEELESKELFKTESLKLNQILKNFVSTDQGSELLTEVLYLSDQPLAELTDLVFKEEKQELLSLNLEIKAEAVEQFIKQQLNLEQKLKLLLLLKDLFTAENIKKEILQLLKTADLKVLNQELKSLLKEIKLIDSDSFDAELYTEIKANLVSLLKTEKINKLFVNTGAEEITELAEALEREMDRDSLEYLLALFVEAGVDSFKANSEALLKSLELKELTAAEVRKMNPAEIEEVFDSFAGKYFAHLKQYGWFGGVFGVLQLLLRNII
;
A
#
# COMPACT_ATOMS: atom_id res chain seq x y z
N MET A 1 -123.84 73.66 -43.26
CA MET A 1 -123.30 73.31 -41.94
C MET A 1 -121.84 73.76 -41.92
N VAL A 2 -121.58 74.94 -41.37
CA VAL A 2 -120.21 75.36 -41.07
C VAL A 2 -119.82 74.60 -39.80
N LEU A 3 -118.85 73.70 -39.89
CA LEU A 3 -118.31 72.98 -38.73
C LEU A 3 -117.71 73.99 -37.74
N ASP A 4 -118.09 73.88 -36.47
CA ASP A 4 -117.60 74.74 -35.40
C ASP A 4 -116.16 74.35 -35.03
N LEU A 5 -115.20 74.96 -35.72
CA LEU A 5 -113.77 74.70 -35.54
C LEU A 5 -113.32 74.95 -34.08
N LEU A 6 -113.96 75.87 -33.37
CA LEU A 6 -113.69 76.16 -31.96
C LEU A 6 -114.09 75.00 -31.05
N ALA A 7 -115.21 74.33 -31.33
CA ALA A 7 -115.66 73.17 -30.57
C ALA A 7 -114.69 71.98 -30.72
N ILE A 8 -114.16 71.75 -31.92
CA ILE A 8 -113.18 70.67 -32.19
C ILE A 8 -111.85 70.96 -31.48
N ILE A 9 -111.35 72.19 -31.54
CA ILE A 9 -110.10 72.58 -30.86
C ILE A 9 -110.26 72.50 -29.34
N SER A 10 -111.42 72.90 -28.80
CA SER A 10 -111.73 72.78 -27.37
C SER A 10 -111.83 71.31 -26.92
N ALA A 11 -112.48 70.45 -27.71
CA ALA A 11 -112.56 69.01 -27.43
C ALA A 11 -111.18 68.31 -27.51
N ALA A 12 -110.35 68.69 -28.48
CA ALA A 12 -108.97 68.23 -28.58
C ALA A 12 -108.13 68.68 -27.37
N GLY A 13 -108.25 69.95 -26.96
CA GLY A 13 -107.51 70.50 -25.82
C GLY A 13 -107.93 69.88 -24.49
N THR A 14 -109.24 69.71 -24.26
CA THR A 14 -109.76 69.08 -23.04
C THR A 14 -109.45 67.58 -22.97
N GLY A 15 -109.53 66.87 -24.10
CA GLY A 15 -109.08 65.50 -24.23
C GLY A 15 -107.57 65.34 -23.96
N ALA A 16 -106.75 66.27 -24.47
CA ALA A 16 -105.31 66.27 -24.21
C ALA A 16 -104.96 66.46 -22.75
N VAL A 17 -105.59 67.45 -22.09
CA VAL A 17 -105.38 67.73 -20.66
C VAL A 17 -105.84 66.55 -19.81
N THR A 18 -107.00 65.97 -20.11
CA THR A 18 -107.54 64.81 -19.36
C THR A 18 -106.66 63.57 -19.54
N GLY A 19 -106.20 63.29 -20.76
CA GLY A 19 -105.30 62.18 -21.05
C GLY A 19 -103.93 62.33 -20.38
N TYR A 20 -103.39 63.57 -20.33
CA TYR A 20 -102.15 63.88 -19.62
C TYR A 20 -102.31 63.69 -18.10
N LEU A 21 -103.34 64.29 -17.50
CA LEU A 21 -103.54 64.26 -16.05
C LEU A 21 -103.83 62.84 -15.54
N THR A 22 -104.67 62.09 -16.25
CA THR A 22 -105.03 60.71 -15.87
C THR A 22 -103.81 59.80 -15.89
N ASN A 23 -102.97 59.88 -16.95
CA ASN A 23 -101.76 59.08 -17.04
C ASN A 23 -100.67 59.50 -16.05
N ASN A 24 -100.52 60.80 -15.81
CA ASN A 24 -99.55 61.30 -14.82
C ASN A 24 -99.91 60.83 -13.41
N LEU A 25 -101.20 60.88 -13.06
CA LEU A 25 -101.69 60.40 -11.77
C LEU A 25 -101.55 58.87 -11.66
N ALA A 26 -101.91 58.12 -12.71
CA ALA A 26 -101.74 56.67 -12.75
C ALA A 26 -100.27 56.25 -12.55
N LEU A 27 -99.35 56.93 -13.22
CA LEU A 27 -97.91 56.71 -13.07
C LEU A 27 -97.44 56.99 -11.65
N LYS A 28 -97.86 58.11 -11.06
CA LYS A 28 -97.52 58.45 -9.66
C LYS A 28 -98.09 57.46 -8.64
N MET A 29 -99.29 56.91 -8.88
CA MET A 29 -99.92 55.93 -8.00
C MET A 29 -99.23 54.56 -7.99
N ILE A 30 -98.37 54.25 -8.97
CA ILE A 30 -97.51 53.06 -8.90
C ILE A 30 -96.52 53.20 -7.73
N PHE A 31 -95.89 54.37 -7.63
CA PHE A 31 -94.79 54.62 -6.69
C PHE A 31 -95.30 55.18 -5.35
N LYS A 32 -96.32 56.04 -5.34
CA LYS A 32 -96.80 56.77 -4.15
C LYS A 32 -98.23 56.40 -3.79
N GLU A 33 -98.50 56.31 -2.50
CA GLU A 33 -99.86 56.17 -1.97
C GLU A 33 -100.59 57.52 -1.94
N TYR A 34 -101.85 57.52 -2.37
CA TYR A 34 -102.75 58.67 -2.29
C TYR A 34 -104.05 58.22 -1.60
N GLY A 35 -104.03 58.21 -0.26
CA GLY A 35 -105.14 57.67 0.55
C GLY A 35 -105.20 56.15 0.51
N PRO A 36 -106.38 55.50 0.41
CA PRO A 36 -106.50 54.03 0.38
C PRO A 36 -106.07 53.39 -0.96
N LEU A 37 -105.59 54.18 -1.92
CA LEU A 37 -105.25 53.75 -3.28
C LEU A 37 -103.80 54.13 -3.63
N GLY A 38 -103.12 53.29 -4.40
CA GLY A 38 -101.72 53.50 -4.84
C GLY A 38 -100.67 52.75 -4.01
N GLY A 39 -99.40 53.07 -4.24
CA GLY A 39 -98.23 52.45 -3.58
C GLY A 39 -98.01 50.98 -3.94
N VAL A 40 -98.21 50.62 -5.21
CA VAL A 40 -98.13 49.23 -5.68
C VAL A 40 -96.73 48.66 -5.45
N VAL A 41 -95.68 49.44 -5.72
CA VAL A 41 -94.27 49.03 -5.59
C VAL A 41 -93.89 48.66 -4.16
N VAL A 42 -94.33 49.44 -3.17
CA VAL A 42 -94.06 49.17 -1.74
C VAL A 42 -94.76 47.89 -1.28
N LYS A 43 -95.98 47.64 -1.79
CA LYS A 43 -96.77 46.44 -1.46
C LYS A 43 -96.26 45.16 -2.10
N THR A 44 -95.42 45.25 -3.13
CA THR A 44 -94.84 44.12 -3.87
C THR A 44 -93.30 44.13 -3.83
N LYS A 45 -92.71 44.68 -2.76
CA LYS A 45 -91.26 44.85 -2.58
C LYS A 45 -90.48 43.54 -2.78
N ASP A 46 -90.79 42.51 -2.00
CA ASP A 46 -90.02 41.25 -2.03
C ASP A 46 -90.10 40.57 -3.40
N GLU A 47 -91.29 40.53 -4.00
CA GLU A 47 -91.47 39.98 -5.35
C GLU A 47 -90.66 40.73 -6.42
N PHE A 48 -90.51 42.05 -6.25
CA PHE A 48 -89.68 42.86 -7.15
C PHE A 48 -88.18 42.55 -6.95
N ILE A 49 -87.73 42.46 -5.70
CA ILE A 49 -86.34 42.13 -5.35
C ILE A 49 -85.97 40.76 -5.94
N ASP A 50 -86.81 39.74 -5.76
CA ASP A 50 -86.57 38.40 -6.31
C ASP A 50 -86.50 38.43 -7.84
N SER A 51 -87.45 39.12 -8.49
CA SER A 51 -87.54 39.16 -9.94
C SER A 51 -86.37 39.92 -10.58
N ILE A 52 -85.94 41.04 -9.96
CA ILE A 52 -84.85 41.84 -10.51
C ILE A 52 -83.48 41.20 -10.23
N SER A 53 -83.28 40.57 -9.07
CA SER A 53 -82.04 39.88 -8.73
C SER A 53 -81.82 38.64 -9.60
N ALA A 54 -82.88 37.84 -9.83
CA ALA A 54 -82.80 36.70 -10.74
C ALA A 54 -82.54 37.13 -12.20
N LEU A 55 -83.11 38.25 -12.64
CA LEU A 55 -82.87 38.80 -13.97
C LEU A 55 -81.43 39.27 -14.15
N VAL A 56 -80.87 39.92 -13.13
CA VAL A 56 -79.48 40.40 -13.17
C VAL A 56 -78.53 39.24 -13.40
N GLU A 57 -78.68 38.14 -12.66
CA GLU A 57 -77.83 36.98 -12.86
C GLU A 57 -78.11 36.28 -14.20
N ARG A 58 -79.38 36.05 -14.56
CA ARG A 58 -79.71 35.30 -15.77
C ARG A 58 -79.29 36.00 -17.05
N ASP A 59 -79.58 37.29 -17.17
CA ASP A 59 -79.55 38.01 -18.46
C ASP A 59 -78.51 39.15 -18.54
N LEU A 60 -77.90 39.57 -17.43
CA LEU A 60 -77.03 40.77 -17.40
C LEU A 60 -75.60 40.49 -16.90
N ILE A 61 -75.45 39.83 -15.76
CA ILE A 61 -74.18 39.57 -15.08
C ILE A 61 -74.16 38.10 -14.63
N ASN A 62 -73.58 37.24 -15.47
CA ASN A 62 -73.32 35.83 -15.19
C ASN A 62 -71.85 35.48 -15.45
N HIS A 63 -71.48 34.23 -15.16
CA HIS A 63 -70.13 33.70 -15.34
C HIS A 63 -69.57 33.93 -16.76
N HIS A 64 -70.37 33.79 -17.82
CA HIS A 64 -69.91 34.05 -19.19
C HIS A 64 -69.63 35.53 -19.46
N THR A 65 -70.47 36.44 -18.96
CA THR A 65 -70.25 37.88 -19.13
C THR A 65 -69.08 38.42 -18.30
N LEU A 66 -68.77 37.76 -17.18
CA LEU A 66 -67.69 38.18 -16.27
C LEU A 66 -66.31 37.65 -16.70
N GLU A 67 -66.25 36.56 -17.46
CA GLU A 67 -65.01 35.93 -17.93
C GLU A 67 -64.09 36.91 -18.69
N GLU A 68 -64.65 37.70 -19.62
CA GLU A 68 -63.89 38.72 -20.36
C GLU A 68 -63.44 39.87 -19.45
N GLU A 69 -64.24 40.22 -18.44
CA GLU A 69 -63.97 41.31 -17.51
C GLU A 69 -62.84 40.99 -16.55
N PHE A 70 -62.74 39.74 -16.10
CA PHE A 70 -61.62 39.32 -15.27
C PHE A 70 -60.28 39.31 -16.03
N SER A 71 -60.32 39.15 -17.35
CA SER A 71 -59.13 39.23 -18.18
C SER A 71 -58.60 40.66 -18.38
N ARG A 72 -59.31 41.69 -17.90
CA ARG A 72 -58.91 43.10 -18.06
C ARG A 72 -57.66 43.45 -17.23
N PRO A 73 -56.78 44.34 -17.74
CA PRO A 73 -55.56 44.74 -17.02
C PRO A 73 -55.81 45.31 -15.62
N GLU A 74 -56.90 46.06 -15.45
CA GLU A 74 -57.24 46.67 -14.16
C GLU A 74 -57.73 45.65 -13.13
N PHE A 75 -58.53 44.66 -13.56
CA PHE A 75 -58.91 43.54 -12.70
C PHE A 75 -57.69 42.70 -12.34
N LYS A 76 -56.86 42.30 -13.32
CA LYS A 76 -55.62 41.54 -13.06
C LYS A 76 -54.69 42.27 -12.09
N LYS A 77 -54.56 43.59 -12.21
CA LYS A 77 -53.76 44.39 -11.26
C LYS A 77 -54.31 44.31 -9.84
N ASN A 78 -55.62 44.51 -9.65
CA ASN A 78 -56.24 44.47 -8.32
C ASN A 78 -56.28 43.03 -7.75
N PHE A 79 -56.40 42.03 -8.61
CA PHE A 79 -56.32 40.61 -8.24
C PHE A 79 -54.90 40.25 -7.80
N ASN A 80 -53.88 40.67 -8.54
CA ASN A 80 -52.48 40.50 -8.13
C ASN A 80 -52.18 41.23 -6.82
N GLN A 81 -52.74 42.42 -6.58
CA GLN A 81 -52.63 43.08 -5.27
C GLN A 81 -53.30 42.26 -4.16
N SER A 82 -54.42 41.60 -4.45
CA SER A 82 -55.06 40.71 -3.48
C SER A 82 -54.20 39.49 -3.18
N LEU A 83 -53.48 38.97 -4.18
CA LEU A 83 -52.56 37.85 -3.98
C LEU A 83 -51.27 38.26 -3.26
N ASP A 84 -50.78 39.48 -3.51
CA ASP A 84 -49.69 40.10 -2.77
C ASP A 84 -50.06 40.31 -1.29
N ASP A 85 -51.21 40.94 -1.01
CA ASP A 85 -51.72 41.12 0.36
C ASP A 85 -51.99 39.77 1.04
N PHE A 86 -52.45 38.76 0.29
CA PHE A 86 -52.64 37.41 0.80
C PHE A 86 -51.33 36.84 1.32
N LEU A 87 -50.26 36.86 0.51
CA LEU A 87 -48.96 36.30 0.86
C LEU A 87 -48.25 37.11 1.94
N ASN A 88 -48.29 38.44 1.84
CA ASN A 88 -47.43 39.33 2.62
C ASN A 88 -48.11 39.92 3.88
N ILE A 89 -49.44 39.83 3.99
CA ILE A 89 -50.18 40.41 5.12
C ILE A 89 -51.03 39.33 5.81
N TYR A 90 -51.94 38.68 5.08
CA TYR A 90 -52.99 37.87 5.69
C TYR A 90 -52.54 36.46 6.05
N LEU A 91 -51.68 35.82 5.26
CA LEU A 91 -51.08 34.55 5.60
C LEU A 91 -50.20 34.64 6.85
N GLU A 92 -49.45 35.75 6.97
CA GLU A 92 -48.70 36.10 8.18
C GLU A 92 -49.61 36.30 9.38
N GLN A 93 -50.65 37.11 9.28
CA GLN A 93 -51.57 37.34 10.40
C GLN A 93 -52.22 36.05 10.92
N ARG A 94 -52.47 35.07 10.04
CA ARG A 94 -53.12 33.80 10.41
C ARG A 94 -52.17 32.73 10.91
N SER A 95 -50.87 32.83 10.61
CA SER A 95 -49.86 31.82 10.98
C SER A 95 -48.82 32.28 12.00
N ALA A 96 -48.78 33.58 12.33
CA ALA A 96 -47.78 34.15 13.24
C ALA A 96 -47.74 33.47 14.61
N ASP A 97 -48.89 33.14 15.20
CA ASP A 97 -48.94 32.51 16.53
C ASP A 97 -49.05 30.97 16.47
N VAL A 98 -48.97 30.36 15.28
CA VAL A 98 -49.12 28.91 15.11
C VAL A 98 -47.75 28.26 15.08
N LYS A 99 -47.48 27.38 16.05
CA LYS A 99 -46.23 26.63 16.08
C LYS A 99 -46.29 25.42 15.15
N LEU A 100 -45.14 24.98 14.66
CA LEU A 100 -45.02 23.76 13.87
C LEU A 100 -45.51 22.53 14.63
N GLY A 101 -45.26 22.47 15.94
CA GLY A 101 -45.77 21.40 16.80
C GLY A 101 -47.29 21.38 17.00
N ASP A 102 -47.99 22.48 16.67
CA ASP A 102 -49.46 22.54 16.77
C ASP A 102 -50.14 21.88 15.55
N ILE A 103 -49.38 21.52 14.51
CA ILE A 103 -49.89 20.84 13.32
C ILE A 103 -50.25 19.38 13.68
N PRO A 104 -51.45 18.89 13.33
CA PRO A 104 -51.82 17.48 13.51
C PRO A 104 -50.76 16.55 12.91
N GLY A 105 -50.42 15.44 13.57
CA GLY A 105 -49.45 14.48 13.05
C GLY A 105 -48.00 14.99 12.96
N TRP A 106 -47.63 16.11 13.61
CA TRP A 106 -46.28 16.71 13.52
C TRP A 106 -45.14 15.71 13.74
N GLU A 107 -45.19 14.87 14.79
CA GLU A 107 -44.09 13.94 15.08
C GLU A 107 -43.89 12.90 13.98
N GLU A 108 -44.98 12.32 13.46
CA GLU A 108 -44.94 11.32 12.38
C GLU A 108 -44.47 11.94 11.06
N ASN A 109 -45.02 13.12 10.71
CA ASN A 109 -44.62 13.83 9.49
C ASN A 109 -43.19 14.38 9.57
N PHE A 110 -42.73 14.84 10.73
CA PHE A 110 -41.34 15.24 10.93
C PHE A 110 -40.40 14.05 10.79
N GLY A 111 -40.80 12.86 11.30
CA GLY A 111 -40.07 11.61 11.06
C GLY A 111 -39.92 11.30 9.57
N LEU A 112 -41.02 11.36 8.81
CA LEU A 112 -41.00 11.16 7.35
C LEU A 112 -40.08 12.17 6.63
N LEU A 113 -40.20 13.46 6.96
CA LEU A 113 -39.35 14.51 6.40
C LEU A 113 -37.88 14.34 6.80
N SER A 114 -37.60 13.91 8.02
CA SER A 114 -36.23 13.68 8.51
C SER A 114 -35.56 12.50 7.79
N SER A 115 -36.28 11.41 7.57
CA SER A 115 -35.77 10.25 6.82
C SER A 115 -35.53 10.61 5.36
N ALA A 116 -36.42 11.38 4.73
CA ALA A 116 -36.24 11.80 3.36
C ALA A 116 -35.09 12.80 3.20
N ALA A 117 -35.02 13.81 4.07
CA ALA A 117 -33.89 14.74 4.09
C ALA A 117 -32.55 14.03 4.36
N ALA A 118 -32.56 12.92 5.11
CA ALA A 118 -31.39 12.09 5.30
C ALA A 118 -31.00 11.29 4.04
N GLU A 119 -31.97 10.74 3.30
CA GLU A 119 -31.74 10.08 2.01
C GLU A 119 -31.15 11.07 1.00
N THR A 120 -31.82 12.20 0.80
CA THR A 120 -31.39 13.29 -0.06
C THR A 120 -30.03 13.85 0.36
N GLY A 121 -29.78 13.94 1.66
CA GLY A 121 -28.48 14.35 2.21
C GLY A 121 -27.34 13.39 1.82
N VAL A 122 -27.58 12.08 1.83
CA VAL A 122 -26.60 11.08 1.39
C VAL A 122 -26.38 11.14 -0.12
N GLU A 123 -27.46 11.27 -0.91
CA GLU A 123 -27.36 11.41 -2.37
C GLU A 123 -26.61 12.70 -2.76
N PHE A 124 -26.85 13.82 -2.07
CA PHE A 124 -26.07 15.04 -2.25
C PHE A 124 -24.61 14.89 -1.85
N LEU A 125 -24.32 14.20 -0.74
CA LEU A 125 -22.96 13.90 -0.35
C LEU A 125 -22.27 13.04 -1.41
N ALA A 126 -22.95 12.03 -1.96
CA ALA A 126 -22.41 11.12 -2.96
C ALA A 126 -22.19 11.82 -4.32
N ALA A 127 -23.18 12.59 -4.79
CA ALA A 127 -23.08 13.38 -6.01
C ALA A 127 -21.99 14.44 -5.89
N GLY A 128 -21.97 15.18 -4.78
CA GLY A 128 -20.97 16.21 -4.50
C GLY A 128 -19.56 15.64 -4.36
N SER A 129 -19.38 14.53 -3.64
CA SER A 129 -18.07 13.89 -3.50
C SER A 129 -17.55 13.33 -4.82
N LYS A 130 -18.43 12.76 -5.65
CA LYS A 130 -18.10 12.25 -6.99
C LYS A 130 -17.64 13.36 -7.92
N GLU A 131 -18.35 14.49 -7.91
CA GLU A 131 -18.01 15.65 -8.73
C GLU A 131 -16.67 16.29 -8.30
N LEU A 132 -16.33 16.20 -7.02
CA LEU A 132 -15.09 16.72 -6.45
C LEU A 132 -13.90 15.75 -6.55
N GLU A 133 -14.05 14.52 -7.06
CA GLU A 133 -12.97 13.51 -7.09
C GLU A 133 -11.67 13.97 -7.75
N GLU A 134 -11.78 14.81 -8.78
CA GLU A 134 -10.63 15.35 -9.52
C GLU A 134 -10.05 16.63 -8.90
N GLN A 135 -10.68 17.17 -7.85
CA GLN A 135 -10.27 18.39 -7.17
C GLN A 135 -9.26 18.12 -6.05
N GLN A 136 -8.67 19.19 -5.53
CA GLN A 136 -7.71 19.13 -4.44
C GLN A 136 -8.31 19.65 -3.12
N LEU A 137 -7.94 19.05 -1.98
CA LEU A 137 -8.39 19.51 -0.66
C LEU A 137 -8.06 20.98 -0.40
N SER A 138 -7.04 21.52 -1.07
CA SER A 138 -6.64 22.93 -1.06
C SER A 138 -7.75 23.90 -1.45
N GLN A 139 -8.79 23.41 -2.14
CA GLN A 139 -10.00 24.17 -2.43
C GLN A 139 -10.92 24.37 -1.22
N ILE A 140 -10.76 23.57 -0.15
CA ILE A 140 -11.53 23.65 1.09
C ILE A 140 -10.67 24.09 2.26
N ILE A 141 -9.43 23.59 2.39
CA ILE A 141 -8.49 23.92 3.47
C ILE A 141 -7.11 24.19 2.89
N SER A 142 -6.47 25.31 3.24
CA SER A 142 -5.10 25.65 2.85
C SER A 142 -4.08 24.56 3.20
N GLU A 143 -2.97 24.50 2.47
CA GLU A 143 -1.87 23.58 2.78
C GLU A 143 -1.36 23.74 4.23
N SER A 144 -1.33 24.95 4.77
CA SER A 144 -1.01 25.22 6.17
C SER A 144 -2.06 24.63 7.13
N GLY A 145 -3.35 24.75 6.79
CA GLY A 145 -4.43 24.16 7.57
C GLY A 145 -4.38 22.62 7.55
N GLN A 146 -4.07 22.04 6.38
CA GLN A 146 -3.90 20.59 6.21
C GLN A 146 -2.76 20.05 7.06
N GLN A 147 -1.61 20.75 7.08
CA GLN A 147 -0.46 20.36 7.91
C GLN A 147 -0.79 20.45 9.40
N LYS A 148 -1.42 21.55 9.85
CA LYS A 148 -1.83 21.75 11.24
C LYS A 148 -2.76 20.64 11.74
N LEU A 149 -3.74 20.28 10.92
CA LEU A 149 -4.66 19.17 11.20
C LEU A 149 -3.89 17.86 11.39
N LEU A 150 -2.95 17.56 10.48
CA LEU A 150 -2.19 16.31 10.51
C LEU A 150 -1.13 16.25 11.61
N GLU A 151 -0.53 17.37 11.99
CA GLU A 151 0.44 17.44 13.10
C GLU A 151 -0.16 16.94 14.41
N GLU A 152 -1.40 17.33 14.70
CA GLU A 152 -2.10 16.89 15.91
C GLU A 152 -2.40 15.39 15.86
N VAL A 153 -2.86 14.88 14.72
CA VAL A 153 -3.14 13.45 14.51
C VAL A 153 -1.87 12.61 14.65
N PHE A 154 -0.79 12.98 13.96
CA PHE A 154 0.48 12.26 14.04
C PHE A 154 1.07 12.30 15.46
N SER A 155 0.96 13.43 16.17
CA SER A 155 1.40 13.53 17.55
C SER A 155 0.65 12.58 18.48
N ARG A 156 -0.69 12.46 18.32
CA ARG A 156 -1.49 11.48 19.09
C ARG A 156 -1.06 10.04 18.80
N VAL A 157 -0.80 9.71 17.54
CA VAL A 157 -0.31 8.37 17.13
C VAL A 157 1.06 8.06 17.72
N ILE A 158 2.01 9.00 17.64
CA ILE A 158 3.37 8.80 18.17
C ILE A 158 3.34 8.63 19.69
N ASN A 159 2.64 9.52 20.41
CA ASN A 159 2.52 9.44 21.87
C ASN A 159 1.89 8.13 22.34
N LYS A 160 0.89 7.62 21.59
CA LYS A 160 0.27 6.34 21.89
C LYS A 160 1.21 5.17 21.61
N ALA A 161 1.95 5.21 20.50
CA ALA A 161 2.94 4.19 20.16
C ALA A 161 4.06 4.12 21.22
N GLU A 162 4.54 5.28 21.67
CA GLU A 162 5.53 5.39 22.74
C GLU A 162 4.99 4.82 24.06
N ALA A 163 3.76 5.16 24.44
CA ALA A 163 3.12 4.62 25.64
C ALA A 163 2.85 3.10 25.56
N ALA A 164 2.71 2.55 24.35
CA ALA A 164 2.49 1.12 24.10
C ALA A 164 3.79 0.32 23.90
N GLU A 165 4.96 0.95 23.99
CA GLU A 165 6.26 0.36 23.66
C GLU A 165 6.30 -0.27 22.24
N SER A 166 5.53 0.27 21.29
CA SER A 166 5.35 -0.33 19.97
C SER A 166 6.66 -0.43 19.18
N GLY A 167 7.46 0.63 19.19
CA GLY A 167 8.78 0.71 18.57
C GLY A 167 9.77 -0.31 19.15
N GLU A 168 9.77 -0.47 20.47
CA GLU A 168 10.57 -1.47 21.18
C GLU A 168 10.15 -2.89 20.78
N ASN A 169 8.85 -3.16 20.73
CA ASN A 169 8.29 -4.45 20.34
C ASN A 169 8.55 -4.76 18.86
N LEU A 170 8.47 -3.75 17.99
CA LEU A 170 8.80 -3.87 16.57
C LEU A 170 10.29 -4.12 16.35
N LEU A 171 11.18 -3.45 17.10
CA LEU A 171 12.62 -3.71 17.04
C LEU A 171 12.94 -5.17 17.40
N LEU A 172 12.31 -5.70 18.44
CA LEU A 172 12.48 -7.10 18.83
C LEU A 172 11.90 -8.06 17.78
N SER A 173 10.73 -7.74 17.23
CA SER A 173 10.06 -8.56 16.21
C SER A 173 10.86 -8.61 14.91
N PHE A 174 11.35 -7.46 14.43
CA PHE A 174 12.22 -7.39 13.26
C PHE A 174 13.56 -8.07 13.51
N TYR A 175 14.14 -7.94 14.70
CA TYR A 175 15.32 -8.71 15.06
C TYR A 175 15.05 -10.21 14.94
N GLU A 176 13.98 -10.73 15.56
CA GLU A 176 13.62 -12.16 15.48
C GLU A 176 13.43 -12.64 14.04
N GLN A 177 12.86 -11.79 13.18
CA GLN A 177 12.70 -12.12 11.77
C GLN A 177 14.03 -12.15 11.01
N LEU A 178 14.91 -11.19 11.27
CA LEU A 178 16.15 -11.00 10.51
C LEU A 178 17.34 -11.76 11.10
N ARG A 179 17.24 -12.29 12.32
CA ARG A 179 18.36 -12.87 13.07
C ARG A 179 19.12 -13.97 12.31
N SER A 180 18.41 -14.76 11.50
CA SER A 180 18.99 -15.87 10.74
C SER A 180 19.53 -15.47 9.35
N GLN A 181 19.29 -14.23 8.92
CA GLN A 181 19.76 -13.71 7.64
C GLN A 181 21.24 -13.36 7.74
N LYS A 182 21.97 -13.58 6.64
CA LYS A 182 23.40 -13.26 6.54
C LYS A 182 23.62 -11.77 6.37
N LEU A 183 24.77 -11.28 6.80
CA LEU A 183 25.14 -9.88 6.62
C LEU A 183 25.17 -9.47 5.14
N SER A 184 25.59 -10.36 4.24
CA SER A 184 25.55 -10.18 2.78
C SER A 184 24.13 -10.04 2.20
N GLN A 185 23.10 -10.50 2.93
CA GLN A 185 21.70 -10.39 2.53
C GLN A 185 21.04 -9.14 3.13
N LEU A 186 21.52 -8.69 4.29
CA LEU A 186 20.97 -7.54 5.01
C LEU A 186 21.56 -6.21 4.52
N LEU A 187 22.84 -6.20 4.15
CA LEU A 187 23.53 -5.00 3.69
C LEU A 187 23.49 -4.87 2.18
N ASN A 188 23.47 -3.62 1.69
CA ASN A 188 23.60 -3.35 0.26
C ASN A 188 25.05 -3.53 -0.24
N GLU A 189 25.23 -3.71 -1.55
CA GLU A 189 26.56 -3.97 -2.16
C GLU A 189 27.61 -2.89 -1.87
N GLU A 190 27.21 -1.62 -1.79
CA GLU A 190 28.12 -0.50 -1.51
C GLU A 190 28.60 -0.51 -0.06
N SER A 191 27.69 -0.74 0.89
CA SER A 191 28.06 -0.91 2.30
C SER A 191 28.95 -2.13 2.52
N GLN A 192 28.68 -3.24 1.81
CA GLN A 192 29.55 -4.41 1.83
C GLN A 192 30.96 -4.03 1.36
N LEU A 193 31.10 -3.36 0.21
CA LEU A 193 32.38 -2.92 -0.33
C LEU A 193 33.12 -1.97 0.63
N GLN A 194 32.41 -1.04 1.26
CA GLN A 194 32.99 -0.11 2.23
C GLN A 194 33.43 -0.81 3.52
N LEU A 195 32.66 -1.79 4.02
CA LEU A 195 33.09 -2.64 5.12
C LEU A 195 34.32 -3.46 4.73
N LYS A 196 34.37 -4.02 3.52
CA LYS A 196 35.58 -4.71 3.02
C LYS A 196 36.79 -3.79 3.06
N LYS A 197 36.64 -2.55 2.60
CA LYS A 197 37.70 -1.53 2.61
C LYS A 197 38.14 -1.18 4.03
N LEU A 198 37.19 -1.02 4.97
CA LEU A 198 37.49 -0.77 6.37
C LEU A 198 38.30 -1.90 7.01
N VAL A 199 37.87 -3.15 6.84
CA VAL A 199 38.56 -4.33 7.39
C VAL A 199 39.95 -4.49 6.76
N LYS A 200 40.08 -4.27 5.43
CA LYS A 200 41.37 -4.25 4.75
C LYS A 200 42.31 -3.23 5.38
N GLU A 201 41.88 -1.99 5.52
CA GLU A 201 42.74 -0.92 6.07
C GLU A 201 43.14 -1.20 7.52
N LEU A 202 42.23 -1.73 8.34
CA LEU A 202 42.55 -2.17 9.71
C LEU A 202 43.62 -3.27 9.73
N ALA A 203 43.53 -4.26 8.85
CA ALA A 203 44.53 -5.33 8.72
C ALA A 203 45.90 -4.79 8.28
N HIS A 204 45.92 -3.82 7.36
CA HIS A 204 47.16 -3.15 6.95
C HIS A 204 47.78 -2.36 8.10
N TYR A 205 46.98 -1.60 8.87
CA TYR A 205 47.51 -0.87 10.02
C TYR A 205 48.05 -1.80 11.11
N PHE A 206 47.36 -2.91 11.37
CA PHE A 206 47.86 -3.93 12.29
C PHE A 206 49.26 -4.42 11.87
N ARG A 207 49.43 -4.74 10.58
CA ARG A 207 50.71 -5.16 10.00
C ARG A 207 51.79 -4.09 10.13
N ASP A 208 51.53 -2.91 9.59
CA ASP A 208 52.51 -1.83 9.50
C ASP A 208 53.00 -1.45 10.89
N ASN A 209 52.09 -1.41 11.86
CA ASN A 209 52.46 -1.10 13.24
C ASN A 209 53.28 -2.23 13.86
N TYR A 210 52.92 -3.50 13.66
CA TYR A 210 53.70 -4.64 14.20
C TYR A 210 55.10 -4.76 13.59
N GLN A 211 55.25 -4.57 12.27
CA GLN A 211 56.55 -4.72 11.59
C GLN A 211 57.57 -3.66 12.02
N ASN A 212 57.10 -2.45 12.38
CA ASN A 212 57.94 -1.34 12.80
C ASN A 212 58.39 -1.41 14.27
N LEU A 213 57.95 -2.41 15.04
CA LEU A 213 58.33 -2.59 16.45
C LEU A 213 59.66 -3.36 16.63
N GLU A 214 60.45 -2.98 17.61
CA GLU A 214 61.60 -3.76 18.07
C GLU A 214 61.17 -5.04 18.82
N ALA A 215 62.04 -6.05 18.92
CA ALA A 215 61.71 -7.36 19.51
C ALA A 215 61.02 -7.31 20.90
N PRO A 216 61.44 -6.47 21.88
CA PRO A 216 60.74 -6.37 23.16
C PRO A 216 59.34 -5.76 23.04
N ALA A 217 59.16 -4.81 22.12
CA ALA A 217 57.88 -4.16 21.88
C ALA A 217 56.91 -5.06 21.11
N LYS A 218 57.43 -5.97 20.26
CA LYS A 218 56.63 -7.02 19.61
C LYS A 218 55.99 -7.98 20.61
N GLU A 219 56.70 -8.36 21.69
CA GLU A 219 56.12 -9.23 22.73
C GLU A 219 55.05 -8.53 23.57
N VAL A 220 55.23 -7.24 23.86
CA VAL A 220 54.17 -6.41 24.49
C VAL A 220 52.95 -6.32 23.57
N PHE A 221 53.16 -6.05 22.28
CA PHE A 221 52.09 -6.01 21.28
C PHE A 221 51.35 -7.35 21.18
N LYS A 222 52.07 -8.49 21.09
CA LYS A 222 51.45 -9.83 21.10
C LYS A 222 50.63 -10.06 22.37
N THR A 223 51.10 -9.62 23.52
CA THR A 223 50.37 -9.75 24.79
C THR A 223 49.08 -8.93 24.76
N GLU A 224 49.14 -7.67 24.31
CA GLU A 224 47.98 -6.78 24.17
C GLU A 224 46.93 -7.36 23.20
N ILE A 225 47.36 -7.86 22.04
CA ILE A 225 46.47 -8.49 21.05
C ILE A 225 45.90 -9.82 21.55
N SER A 226 46.70 -10.61 22.27
CA SER A 226 46.25 -11.85 22.91
C SER A 226 45.12 -11.60 23.89
N GLN A 227 45.26 -10.52 24.69
CA GLN A 227 44.23 -10.09 25.63
C GLN A 227 43.00 -9.50 24.92
N LEU A 228 43.20 -8.74 23.84
CA LEU A 228 42.15 -8.09 23.06
C LEU A 228 41.15 -9.09 22.48
N PHE A 229 41.66 -10.15 21.84
CA PHE A 229 40.83 -11.18 21.20
C PHE A 229 40.61 -12.42 22.08
N ASN A 230 41.23 -12.47 23.26
CA ASN A 230 41.26 -13.65 24.13
C ASN A 230 41.75 -14.90 23.36
N LEU A 231 42.93 -14.78 22.75
CA LEU A 231 43.50 -15.81 21.88
C LEU A 231 43.69 -17.15 22.60
N GLU A 232 43.93 -17.12 23.91
CA GLU A 232 44.01 -18.32 24.75
C GLU A 232 42.68 -19.08 24.75
N LYS A 233 41.54 -18.40 24.98
CA LYS A 233 40.21 -19.01 24.94
C LYS A 233 39.82 -19.47 23.54
N ILE A 234 40.19 -18.70 22.50
CA ILE A 234 40.00 -19.11 21.11
C ILE A 234 40.78 -20.40 20.83
N SER A 235 42.03 -20.45 21.25
CA SER A 235 42.89 -21.61 21.14
C SER A 235 42.31 -22.83 21.87
N GLN A 236 41.83 -22.66 23.11
CA GLN A 236 41.11 -23.71 23.85
C GLN A 236 39.84 -24.20 23.12
N ASN A 237 39.08 -23.29 22.50
CA ASN A 237 37.90 -23.64 21.70
C ASN A 237 38.30 -24.43 20.44
N ILE A 238 39.37 -24.03 19.75
CA ILE A 238 39.93 -24.74 18.59
C ILE A 238 40.33 -26.15 19.01
N VAL A 239 41.11 -26.29 20.08
CA VAL A 239 41.53 -27.59 20.61
C VAL A 239 40.31 -28.45 20.93
N THR A 240 39.35 -27.93 21.68
CA THR A 240 38.12 -28.64 22.06
C THR A 240 37.30 -29.08 20.84
N GLY A 241 37.18 -28.22 19.83
CA GLY A 241 36.50 -28.54 18.58
C GLY A 241 37.22 -29.66 17.82
N ILE A 242 38.54 -29.60 17.69
CA ILE A 242 39.36 -30.65 17.08
C ILE A 242 39.23 -31.98 17.83
N LYS A 243 39.12 -31.97 19.18
CA LYS A 243 38.86 -33.19 19.97
C LYS A 243 37.53 -33.88 19.63
N GLY A 244 36.58 -33.14 19.06
CA GLY A 244 35.26 -33.63 18.69
C GLY A 244 35.16 -34.16 17.26
N LEU A 245 36.03 -33.72 16.36
CA LEU A 245 35.97 -34.02 14.93
C LEU A 245 36.44 -35.44 14.62
N LYS A 246 35.73 -36.12 13.73
CA LYS A 246 36.13 -37.40 13.15
C LYS A 246 36.75 -37.24 11.77
N MET A 247 37.51 -38.25 11.34
CA MET A 247 38.11 -38.21 10.01
C MET A 247 37.05 -38.21 8.90
N SER A 248 35.95 -38.94 9.11
CA SER A 248 34.74 -38.95 8.27
C SER A 248 34.02 -37.60 8.17
N ASP A 249 34.23 -36.67 9.10
CA ASP A 249 33.58 -35.35 9.07
C ASP A 249 34.27 -34.40 8.07
N LEU A 250 35.55 -34.64 7.78
CA LEU A 250 36.39 -33.78 6.92
C LEU A 250 36.64 -34.36 5.53
N ILE A 251 36.91 -35.66 5.45
CA ILE A 251 37.33 -36.35 4.23
C ILE A 251 36.15 -37.12 3.63
N LYS A 252 36.08 -37.17 2.30
CA LYS A 252 35.10 -37.96 1.53
C LYS A 252 35.13 -39.43 1.93
N ASP A 253 34.00 -40.12 1.78
CA ASP A 253 33.91 -41.50 2.26
C ASP A 253 34.85 -42.47 1.52
N SER A 254 35.11 -43.63 2.14
CA SER A 254 35.99 -44.66 1.59
C SER A 254 35.65 -45.05 0.14
N SER A 255 34.37 -45.05 -0.25
CA SER A 255 33.93 -45.42 -1.61
C SER A 255 34.22 -44.32 -2.64
N GLU A 256 34.15 -43.06 -2.23
CA GLU A 256 34.52 -41.92 -3.06
C GLU A 256 36.05 -41.83 -3.22
N LEU A 257 36.80 -42.09 -2.16
CA LEU A 257 38.27 -42.12 -2.20
C LEU A 257 38.80 -43.23 -3.10
N GLU A 258 38.21 -44.44 -3.08
CA GLU A 258 38.56 -45.52 -4.01
C GLU A 258 38.37 -45.12 -5.48
N LYS A 259 37.29 -44.37 -5.78
CA LYS A 259 37.09 -43.82 -7.13
C LYS A 259 38.16 -42.79 -7.47
N ILE A 260 38.52 -41.92 -6.53
CA ILE A 260 39.58 -40.91 -6.74
C ILE A 260 40.94 -41.57 -6.98
N LEU A 261 41.26 -42.63 -6.24
CA LEU A 261 42.50 -43.41 -6.38
C LEU A 261 42.62 -44.12 -7.74
N SER A 262 41.50 -44.37 -8.42
CA SER A 262 41.50 -44.94 -9.77
C SER A 262 41.71 -43.91 -10.89
N ARG A 263 41.77 -42.61 -10.57
CA ARG A 263 41.92 -41.54 -11.55
C ARG A 263 43.39 -41.16 -11.76
N SER A 264 43.74 -40.78 -12.99
CA SER A 264 45.09 -40.37 -13.34
C SER A 264 45.53 -39.06 -12.67
N ASP A 265 44.59 -38.14 -12.39
CA ASP A 265 44.88 -36.83 -11.81
C ASP A 265 45.42 -36.91 -10.37
N LEU A 266 44.94 -37.85 -9.54
CA LEU A 266 45.54 -38.07 -8.22
C LEU A 266 46.99 -38.54 -8.33
N ARG A 267 47.24 -39.49 -9.24
CA ARG A 267 48.59 -40.04 -9.46
C ARG A 267 49.55 -38.96 -9.93
N ASP A 268 49.09 -38.06 -10.80
CA ASP A 268 49.86 -36.92 -11.29
C ASP A 268 50.19 -35.93 -10.15
N LEU A 269 49.22 -35.64 -9.27
CA LEU A 269 49.43 -34.78 -8.09
C LEU A 269 50.43 -35.38 -7.09
N LEU A 270 50.27 -36.67 -6.76
CA LEU A 270 51.20 -37.37 -5.89
C LEU A 270 52.60 -37.45 -6.51
N LYS A 271 52.68 -37.61 -7.85
CA LYS A 271 53.94 -37.59 -8.57
C LYS A 271 54.65 -36.25 -8.43
N GLU A 272 53.93 -35.15 -8.56
CA GLU A 272 54.49 -33.81 -8.39
C GLU A 272 55.04 -33.58 -6.98
N ILE A 273 54.28 -33.96 -5.94
CA ILE A 273 54.71 -33.86 -4.53
C ILE A 273 55.97 -34.69 -4.28
N VAL A 274 56.01 -35.95 -4.75
CA VAL A 274 57.16 -36.84 -4.57
C VAL A 274 58.38 -36.37 -5.37
N VAL A 275 58.18 -35.77 -6.55
CA VAL A 275 59.25 -35.15 -7.32
C VAL A 275 59.83 -33.94 -6.59
N ASN A 276 58.99 -33.08 -6.01
CA ASN A 276 59.44 -31.94 -5.20
C ASN A 276 60.26 -32.39 -3.99
N LEU A 277 59.80 -33.44 -3.28
CA LEU A 277 60.57 -34.06 -2.19
C LEU A 277 61.92 -34.59 -2.69
N LYS A 278 61.96 -35.26 -3.85
CA LYS A 278 63.21 -35.77 -4.42
C LYS A 278 64.17 -34.63 -4.78
N ILE A 279 63.68 -33.56 -5.38
CA ILE A 279 64.50 -32.39 -5.74
C ILE A 279 65.13 -31.79 -4.49
N GLU A 280 64.34 -31.60 -3.44
CA GLU A 280 64.84 -30.99 -2.21
C GLU A 280 65.87 -31.88 -1.51
N LEU A 281 65.61 -33.20 -1.46
CA LEU A 281 66.58 -34.17 -0.95
C LEU A 281 67.87 -34.23 -1.79
N ASP A 282 67.79 -34.06 -3.12
CA ASP A 282 68.97 -34.08 -4.01
C ASP A 282 69.85 -32.83 -3.86
N ASN A 283 69.22 -31.68 -3.59
CA ASN A 283 69.90 -30.42 -3.32
C ASN A 283 70.46 -30.32 -1.89
N SER A 284 70.07 -31.24 -1.02
CA SER A 284 70.45 -31.24 0.39
C SER A 284 71.84 -31.84 0.65
N GLU A 285 72.46 -31.48 1.77
CA GLU A 285 73.70 -32.10 2.25
C GLU A 285 73.47 -33.31 3.18
N LEU A 286 72.23 -33.82 3.25
CA LEU A 286 71.82 -34.84 4.23
C LEU A 286 72.60 -36.14 4.02
N LEU A 287 73.11 -36.68 5.12
CA LEU A 287 73.75 -38.00 5.18
C LEU A 287 72.74 -39.06 5.61
N LEU A 288 73.00 -40.33 5.27
CA LEU A 288 72.21 -41.45 5.78
C LEU A 288 72.20 -41.49 7.30
N GLU A 289 73.28 -41.07 7.95
CA GLU A 289 73.38 -40.93 9.41
C GLU A 289 72.19 -40.19 10.04
N GLU A 290 71.63 -39.18 9.36
CA GLU A 290 70.52 -38.37 9.89
C GLU A 290 69.20 -39.16 10.03
N PHE A 291 69.13 -40.35 9.43
CA PHE A 291 68.02 -41.30 9.56
C PHE A 291 68.34 -42.45 10.53
N PHE A 292 69.55 -42.52 11.10
CA PHE A 292 69.90 -43.54 12.08
C PHE A 292 69.40 -43.18 13.48
N THR A 293 68.81 -44.16 14.15
CA THR A 293 68.49 -44.09 15.59
C THR A 293 69.43 -45.03 16.35
N GLU A 294 69.66 -44.80 17.65
CA GLU A 294 70.50 -45.69 18.46
C GLU A 294 69.95 -47.14 18.47
N GLU A 295 68.62 -47.29 18.47
CA GLU A 295 67.92 -48.59 18.36
C GLU A 295 68.19 -49.23 17.00
N LEU A 296 68.03 -48.47 15.90
CA LEU A 296 68.28 -48.96 14.54
C LEU A 296 69.74 -49.36 14.33
N GLU A 297 70.69 -48.57 14.84
CA GLU A 297 72.12 -48.87 14.72
C GLU A 297 72.48 -50.15 15.48
N ALA A 298 71.94 -50.34 16.69
CA ALA A 298 72.15 -51.55 17.46
C ALA A 298 71.55 -52.79 16.77
N ASP A 299 70.35 -52.66 16.22
CA ASP A 299 69.68 -53.72 15.47
C ASP A 299 70.45 -54.08 14.19
N LEU A 300 70.82 -53.08 13.38
CA LEU A 300 71.62 -53.29 12.16
C LEU A 300 73.00 -53.88 12.47
N THR A 301 73.65 -53.49 13.57
CA THR A 301 74.96 -54.04 13.96
C THR A 301 74.85 -55.53 14.27
N LYS A 302 73.81 -55.90 15.02
CA LYS A 302 73.55 -57.29 15.36
C LYS A 302 73.24 -58.11 14.11
N GLU A 303 72.39 -57.60 13.23
CA GLU A 303 71.95 -58.31 12.04
C GLU A 303 73.04 -58.41 10.96
N PHE A 304 73.84 -57.36 10.75
CA PHE A 304 75.00 -57.45 9.88
C PHE A 304 76.07 -58.39 10.41
N SER A 305 76.24 -58.52 11.73
CA SER A 305 77.12 -59.54 12.30
C SER A 305 76.65 -60.95 11.93
N GLU A 306 75.35 -61.25 12.07
CA GLU A 306 74.78 -62.55 11.70
C GLU A 306 74.83 -62.80 10.18
N LEU A 307 74.70 -61.75 9.36
CA LEU A 307 74.87 -61.82 7.91
C LEU A 307 76.31 -62.12 7.52
N ILE A 308 77.28 -61.48 8.18
CA ILE A 308 78.71 -61.71 7.95
C ILE A 308 79.08 -63.15 8.35
N ASP A 309 78.57 -63.67 9.47
CA ASP A 309 78.75 -65.09 9.86
C ASP A 309 78.27 -66.07 8.77
N THR A 310 77.16 -65.71 8.13
CA THR A 310 76.55 -66.51 7.05
C THR A 310 77.40 -66.48 5.78
N ALA A 311 77.77 -65.27 5.35
CA ALA A 311 78.62 -65.08 4.19
C ALA A 311 80.02 -65.69 4.38
N GLU A 312 80.56 -65.67 5.60
CA GLU A 312 81.82 -66.33 5.97
C GLU A 312 81.72 -67.85 5.76
N SER A 313 80.63 -68.48 6.23
CA SER A 313 80.43 -69.92 6.12
C SER A 313 80.37 -70.37 4.66
N GLU A 314 79.58 -69.69 3.83
CA GLU A 314 79.44 -69.95 2.40
C GLU A 314 80.75 -69.69 1.64
N LEU A 315 81.49 -68.62 2.00
CA LEU A 315 82.79 -68.32 1.39
C LEU A 315 83.84 -69.40 1.72
N LEU A 316 83.90 -69.87 2.96
CA LEU A 316 84.83 -70.93 3.37
C LEU A 316 84.50 -72.26 2.69
N GLU A 317 83.22 -72.59 2.54
CA GLU A 317 82.77 -73.79 1.81
C GLU A 317 83.08 -73.70 0.32
N PHE A 318 82.88 -72.52 -0.29
CA PHE A 318 83.26 -72.27 -1.68
C PHE A 318 84.77 -72.45 -1.89
N LEU A 319 85.61 -71.82 -1.06
CA LEU A 319 87.07 -71.93 -1.14
C LEU A 319 87.55 -73.37 -0.94
N GLU A 320 86.86 -74.18 -0.12
CA GLU A 320 87.15 -75.61 0.04
C GLU A 320 86.76 -76.42 -1.20
N SER A 321 85.62 -76.13 -1.80
CA SER A 321 85.15 -76.83 -3.00
C SER A 321 86.02 -76.58 -4.24
N GLU A 322 86.62 -75.39 -4.31
CA GLU A 322 87.46 -74.95 -5.43
C GLU A 322 88.96 -75.03 -5.11
N GLU A 323 89.34 -75.64 -3.98
CA GLU A 323 90.71 -75.63 -3.48
C GLU A 323 91.73 -76.18 -4.48
N ALA A 324 91.37 -77.24 -5.19
CA ALA A 324 92.24 -77.85 -6.20
C ALA A 324 92.47 -76.91 -7.41
N GLU A 325 91.38 -76.41 -8.01
CA GLU A 325 91.45 -75.56 -9.21
C GLU A 325 92.16 -74.23 -8.93
N LEU A 326 91.89 -73.62 -7.78
CA LEU A 326 92.51 -72.35 -7.39
C LEU A 326 93.98 -72.51 -7.03
N ASN A 327 94.37 -73.59 -6.35
CA ASN A 327 95.79 -73.86 -6.11
C ASN A 327 96.54 -74.17 -7.41
N ASP A 328 95.94 -74.92 -8.33
CA ASP A 328 96.54 -75.19 -9.64
C ASP A 328 96.72 -73.88 -10.43
N LEU A 329 95.71 -72.99 -10.45
CA LEU A 329 95.81 -71.67 -11.08
C LEU A 329 96.95 -70.83 -10.49
N ILE A 330 97.08 -70.84 -9.16
CA ILE A 330 98.13 -70.11 -8.45
C ILE A 330 99.51 -70.68 -8.81
N LEU A 331 99.68 -72.00 -8.82
CA LEU A 331 100.93 -72.67 -9.14
C LEU A 331 101.30 -72.53 -10.63
N GLU A 332 100.34 -72.59 -11.54
CA GLU A 332 100.54 -72.29 -12.97
C GLU A 332 100.99 -70.85 -13.19
N ALA A 333 100.40 -69.88 -12.49
CA ALA A 333 100.83 -68.48 -12.57
C ALA A 333 102.28 -68.30 -12.08
N VAL A 334 102.71 -69.08 -11.08
CA VAL A 334 104.10 -69.13 -10.63
C VAL A 334 105.01 -69.71 -11.71
N GLU A 335 104.62 -70.82 -12.34
CA GLU A 335 105.36 -71.45 -13.45
C GLU A 335 105.50 -70.52 -14.67
N GLU A 336 104.40 -69.88 -15.09
CA GLU A 336 104.39 -68.93 -16.21
C GLU A 336 105.31 -67.72 -15.94
N GLU A 337 105.34 -67.18 -14.72
CA GLU A 337 106.25 -66.10 -14.36
C GLU A 337 107.71 -66.57 -14.34
N ILE A 338 107.98 -67.84 -13.99
CA ILE A 338 109.31 -68.43 -14.09
C ILE A 338 109.72 -68.62 -15.56
N GLU A 339 108.83 -69.10 -16.42
CA GLU A 339 109.09 -69.26 -17.86
C GLU A 339 109.31 -67.92 -18.57
N ALA A 340 108.57 -66.88 -18.16
CA ALA A 340 108.75 -65.52 -18.65
C ALA A 340 110.08 -64.88 -18.19
N SER A 341 110.71 -65.43 -17.16
CA SER A 341 112.02 -64.98 -16.66
C SER A 341 113.15 -65.50 -17.55
N THR A 342 114.27 -64.79 -17.63
CA THR A 342 115.43 -65.23 -18.45
C THR A 342 116.74 -65.27 -17.67
N GLY A 343 117.65 -66.16 -18.09
CA GLY A 343 118.99 -66.28 -17.53
C GLY A 343 119.00 -66.76 -16.08
N PHE A 344 119.79 -66.10 -15.23
CA PHE A 344 119.99 -66.50 -13.84
C PHE A 344 118.73 -66.32 -12.96
N LYS A 345 117.82 -65.39 -13.31
CA LYS A 345 116.54 -65.19 -12.60
C LYS A 345 115.58 -66.37 -12.77
N ALA A 346 115.48 -66.92 -13.98
CA ALA A 346 114.66 -68.10 -14.24
C ALA A 346 115.17 -69.33 -13.46
N MET A 347 116.49 -69.57 -13.49
CA MET A 347 117.10 -70.68 -12.74
C MET A 347 116.91 -70.54 -11.23
N SER A 348 117.01 -69.31 -10.71
CA SER A 348 116.76 -68.96 -9.31
C SER A 348 115.32 -69.27 -8.89
N ARG A 349 114.34 -68.67 -9.59
CA ARG A 349 112.92 -68.78 -9.28
C ARG A 349 112.43 -70.22 -9.45
N GLN A 350 112.88 -70.94 -10.48
CA GLN A 350 112.63 -72.38 -10.66
C GLN A 350 113.20 -73.21 -9.51
N GLY A 351 114.41 -72.89 -9.03
CA GLY A 351 115.01 -73.60 -7.90
C GLY A 351 114.22 -73.44 -6.61
N ILE A 352 113.73 -72.23 -6.34
CA ILE A 352 112.87 -71.92 -5.18
C ILE A 352 111.51 -72.62 -5.31
N TYR A 353 110.89 -72.55 -6.48
CA TYR A 353 109.60 -73.17 -6.75
C TYR A 353 109.66 -74.70 -6.68
N ASN A 354 110.65 -75.34 -7.29
CA ASN A 354 110.87 -76.78 -7.15
C ASN A 354 111.06 -77.18 -5.69
N LYS A 355 111.71 -76.32 -4.89
CA LYS A 355 111.91 -76.58 -3.46
C LYS A 355 110.64 -76.41 -2.64
N TYR A 356 109.81 -75.44 -3.01
CA TYR A 356 108.47 -75.27 -2.46
C TYR A 356 107.61 -76.51 -2.78
N GLN A 357 107.61 -77.00 -4.03
CA GLN A 357 106.92 -78.22 -4.46
C GLN A 357 107.43 -79.48 -3.74
N GLU A 358 108.75 -79.67 -3.60
CA GLU A 358 109.34 -80.81 -2.88
C GLU A 358 108.91 -80.88 -1.40
N LYS A 359 108.64 -79.73 -0.79
CA LYS A 359 108.25 -79.59 0.62
C LYS A 359 106.80 -79.13 0.78
N ILE A 360 105.97 -79.31 -0.24
CA ILE A 360 104.61 -78.76 -0.24
C ILE A 360 103.75 -79.34 0.89
N GLU A 361 104.01 -80.59 1.30
CA GLU A 361 103.38 -81.21 2.49
C GLU A 361 103.79 -80.54 3.82
N GLU A 362 104.98 -79.93 3.90
CA GLU A 362 105.48 -79.19 5.08
C GLU A 362 105.11 -77.71 5.03
N TYR A 363 105.07 -77.13 3.84
CA TYR A 363 104.82 -75.71 3.63
C TYR A 363 103.35 -75.37 3.43
N GLY A 364 102.50 -76.34 3.08
CA GLY A 364 101.08 -76.15 2.79
C GLY A 364 100.84 -75.53 1.41
N LEU A 365 99.65 -75.74 0.87
CA LEU A 365 99.21 -75.12 -0.38
C LEU A 365 98.84 -73.64 -0.17
N PRO A 366 99.05 -72.75 -1.17
CA PRO A 366 98.81 -71.32 -1.02
C PRO A 366 97.38 -70.97 -0.55
N LEU A 367 96.37 -71.64 -1.09
CA LEU A 367 94.97 -71.38 -0.73
C LEU A 367 94.61 -71.90 0.67
N THR A 368 95.25 -72.96 1.15
CA THR A 368 95.03 -73.49 2.51
C THR A 368 95.42 -72.46 3.57
N HIS A 369 96.49 -71.69 3.37
CA HIS A 369 96.87 -70.60 4.28
C HIS A 369 95.88 -69.44 4.28
N LEU A 370 95.35 -69.08 3.11
CA LEU A 370 94.31 -68.07 3.00
C LEU A 370 93.04 -68.52 3.72
N LYS A 371 92.62 -69.78 3.51
CA LYS A 371 91.47 -70.39 4.18
C LYS A 371 91.64 -70.43 5.70
N ASP A 372 92.79 -70.89 6.19
CA ASP A 372 93.10 -70.96 7.63
C ASP A 372 93.16 -69.58 8.28
N TYR A 373 93.71 -68.59 7.57
CA TYR A 373 93.71 -67.19 8.03
C TYR A 373 92.29 -66.64 8.10
N LEU A 374 91.50 -66.79 7.04
CA LEU A 374 90.12 -66.32 7.00
C LEU A 374 89.29 -66.99 8.10
N ALA A 375 89.42 -68.30 8.30
CA ALA A 375 88.74 -69.05 9.36
C ALA A 375 89.18 -68.65 10.78
N ALA A 376 90.39 -68.12 10.97
CA ALA A 376 90.91 -67.68 12.28
C ALA A 376 90.62 -66.20 12.58
N ASP A 377 90.68 -65.33 11.59
CA ASP A 377 90.57 -63.88 11.75
C ASP A 377 89.10 -63.42 11.70
N LEU A 378 88.28 -64.00 10.81
CA LEU A 378 86.83 -63.70 10.72
C LEU A 378 86.06 -64.19 11.96
N ASN A 379 86.47 -65.32 12.56
CA ASN A 379 85.86 -65.83 13.81
C ASN A 379 86.07 -64.96 15.07
N SER A 380 86.93 -63.92 15.04
CA SER A 380 87.35 -63.25 16.27
C SER A 380 86.58 -61.97 16.64
N ASP A 381 85.91 -61.28 15.69
CA ASP A 381 85.05 -60.11 16.00
C ASP A 381 84.12 -59.65 14.85
N ASN A 382 83.19 -60.50 14.36
CA ASN A 382 82.22 -60.13 13.30
C ASN A 382 81.34 -58.91 13.67
N GLN A 383 81.17 -58.61 14.96
CA GLN A 383 80.52 -57.39 15.43
C GLN A 383 81.30 -56.12 15.06
N LYS A 384 82.63 -56.16 15.11
CA LYS A 384 83.47 -55.04 14.73
C LYS A 384 83.39 -54.76 13.23
N LEU A 385 83.37 -55.81 12.40
CA LEU A 385 83.18 -55.67 10.94
C LEU A 385 81.81 -55.09 10.62
N ALA A 386 80.75 -55.55 11.30
CA ALA A 386 79.41 -54.98 11.19
C ALA A 386 79.38 -53.49 11.57
N ALA A 387 80.05 -53.10 12.65
CA ALA A 387 80.14 -51.70 13.09
C ALA A 387 80.93 -50.82 12.09
N GLU A 388 82.03 -51.32 11.53
CA GLU A 388 82.80 -50.63 10.49
C GLU A 388 81.97 -50.44 9.20
N LEU A 389 81.18 -51.45 8.81
CA LEU A 389 80.26 -51.35 7.68
C LEU A 389 79.18 -50.29 7.90
N ILE A 390 78.59 -50.24 9.10
CA ILE A 390 77.58 -49.23 9.45
C ILE A 390 78.17 -47.83 9.44
N ALA A 391 79.38 -47.64 9.96
CA ALA A 391 80.07 -46.35 9.93
C ALA A 391 80.25 -45.85 8.48
N GLN A 392 80.59 -46.73 7.53
CA GLN A 392 80.67 -46.37 6.12
C GLN A 392 79.31 -46.06 5.50
N ILE A 393 78.27 -46.80 5.87
CA ILE A 393 76.89 -46.57 5.38
C ILE A 393 76.39 -45.19 5.84
N LYS A 394 76.67 -44.81 7.09
CA LYS A 394 76.27 -43.52 7.68
C LYS A 394 76.79 -42.30 6.89
N GLU A 395 78.00 -42.38 6.36
CA GLU A 395 78.64 -41.29 5.60
C GLU A 395 78.12 -41.13 4.15
N ILE A 396 77.18 -41.97 3.71
CA ILE A 396 76.62 -41.87 2.35
C ILE A 396 75.64 -40.69 2.28
N ARG A 397 75.91 -39.76 1.37
CA ARG A 397 74.96 -38.68 1.01
C ARG A 397 73.70 -39.23 0.36
N MET A 398 72.55 -38.70 0.75
CA MET A 398 71.24 -39.07 0.19
C MET A 398 71.19 -38.94 -1.34
N SER A 399 71.80 -37.89 -1.91
CA SER A 399 71.88 -37.66 -3.37
C SER A 399 72.54 -38.79 -4.17
N LYS A 400 73.38 -39.64 -3.53
CA LYS A 400 73.95 -40.83 -4.20
C LYS A 400 72.96 -41.99 -4.33
N ILE A 401 71.91 -41.99 -3.50
CA ILE A 401 70.92 -43.07 -3.38
C ILE A 401 69.66 -42.72 -4.18
N LEU A 402 69.21 -41.46 -4.12
CA LEU A 402 67.97 -40.97 -4.77
C LEU A 402 67.82 -41.32 -6.26
N PRO A 403 68.87 -41.31 -7.11
CA PRO A 403 68.74 -41.68 -8.52
C PRO A 403 68.31 -43.13 -8.74
N LYS A 404 68.56 -44.01 -7.75
CA LYS A 404 68.24 -45.44 -7.80
C LYS A 404 66.81 -45.76 -7.32
N ILE A 405 66.06 -44.76 -6.82
CA ILE A 405 64.68 -44.94 -6.35
C ILE A 405 63.71 -44.75 -7.52
N ASP A 406 62.91 -45.80 -7.78
CA ASP A 406 61.81 -45.79 -8.75
C ASP A 406 60.59 -45.05 -8.18
N LEU A 407 60.40 -43.81 -8.61
CA LEU A 407 59.32 -42.93 -8.12
C LEU A 407 57.92 -43.49 -8.42
N ASP A 408 57.73 -44.17 -9.55
CA ASP A 408 56.40 -44.66 -9.92
C ASP A 408 55.97 -45.80 -8.99
N LYS A 409 56.90 -46.64 -8.52
CA LYS A 409 56.65 -47.66 -7.48
C LYS A 409 56.37 -47.05 -6.11
N VAL A 410 57.09 -45.97 -5.74
CA VAL A 410 56.85 -45.26 -4.47
C VAL A 410 55.44 -44.68 -4.43
N ILE A 411 54.99 -44.05 -5.52
CA ILE A 411 53.64 -43.47 -5.63
C ILE A 411 52.57 -44.56 -5.50
N GLU A 412 52.72 -45.69 -6.20
CA GLU A 412 51.77 -46.82 -6.10
C GLU A 412 51.67 -47.38 -4.66
N SER A 413 52.79 -47.40 -3.94
CA SER A 413 52.83 -47.82 -2.54
C SER A 413 52.14 -46.80 -1.62
N LEU A 414 52.36 -45.50 -1.86
CA LEU A 414 51.73 -44.41 -1.10
C LEU A 414 50.21 -44.42 -1.28
N GLU A 415 49.70 -44.55 -2.50
CA GLU A 415 48.25 -44.64 -2.80
C GLU A 415 47.58 -45.76 -1.98
N LYS A 416 48.19 -46.95 -1.97
CA LYS A 416 47.68 -48.11 -1.21
C LYS A 416 47.76 -47.91 0.30
N THR A 417 48.81 -47.24 0.78
CA THR A 417 49.04 -47.03 2.21
C THR A 417 48.08 -45.99 2.77
N VAL A 418 47.89 -44.88 2.06
CA VAL A 418 46.97 -43.80 2.46
C VAL A 418 45.53 -44.30 2.54
N LEU A 419 45.07 -45.11 1.57
CA LEU A 419 43.73 -45.70 1.61
C LEU A 419 43.54 -46.63 2.81
N LYS A 420 44.52 -47.51 3.07
CA LYS A 420 44.49 -48.42 4.23
C LYS A 420 44.44 -47.65 5.55
N LEU A 421 45.23 -46.58 5.68
CA LEU A 421 45.23 -45.72 6.85
C LEU A 421 43.87 -45.03 7.03
N TYR A 422 43.29 -44.47 5.97
CA TYR A 422 41.95 -43.87 6.07
C TYR A 422 40.90 -44.90 6.51
N GLN A 423 40.85 -46.08 5.87
CA GLN A 423 39.91 -47.15 6.22
C GLN A 423 40.07 -47.62 7.67
N GLN A 424 41.30 -47.61 8.20
CA GLN A 424 41.59 -47.98 9.58
C GLN A 424 41.07 -46.95 10.61
N TYR A 425 41.02 -45.67 10.23
CA TYR A 425 40.78 -44.56 11.15
C TYR A 425 39.54 -43.70 10.81
N GLU A 426 38.74 -44.05 9.80
CA GLU A 426 37.65 -43.20 9.27
C GLU A 426 36.66 -42.72 10.35
N ASP A 427 36.31 -43.62 11.29
CA ASP A 427 35.35 -43.36 12.36
C ASP A 427 35.96 -42.83 13.67
N GLN A 428 37.29 -42.81 13.75
CA GLN A 428 38.02 -42.32 14.92
C GLN A 428 38.06 -40.80 14.96
N LYS A 429 38.18 -40.26 16.17
CA LYS A 429 38.36 -38.83 16.34
C LYS A 429 39.75 -38.44 15.85
N ILE A 430 39.87 -37.29 15.22
CA ILE A 430 41.14 -36.78 14.69
C ILE A 430 42.21 -36.74 15.78
N ILE A 431 41.84 -36.39 17.01
CA ILE A 431 42.77 -36.39 18.16
C ILE A 431 43.39 -37.77 18.46
N GLU A 432 42.70 -38.87 18.15
CA GLU A 432 43.17 -40.23 18.41
C GLU A 432 44.30 -40.64 17.44
N LEU A 433 44.53 -39.86 16.37
CA LEU A 433 45.65 -40.01 15.44
C LEU A 433 46.98 -39.45 15.97
N PHE A 434 46.94 -38.73 17.09
CA PHE A 434 48.07 -38.01 17.63
C PHE A 434 48.41 -38.51 19.05
N SER A 435 49.64 -38.28 19.51
CA SER A 435 50.07 -38.69 20.85
C SER A 435 49.30 -37.95 21.96
N GLU A 436 49.02 -38.64 23.08
CA GLU A 436 48.32 -38.06 24.24
C GLU A 436 49.08 -36.84 24.83
N GLU A 437 50.40 -36.79 24.66
CA GLU A 437 51.28 -35.75 25.20
C GLU A 437 51.04 -34.36 24.59
N ILE A 438 50.68 -34.25 23.31
CA ILE A 438 50.40 -32.96 22.65
C ILE A 438 49.18 -32.28 23.26
N PHE A 439 48.19 -33.07 23.68
CA PHE A 439 46.91 -32.58 24.19
C PHE A 439 46.87 -32.50 25.72
N ALA A 440 47.95 -32.91 26.39
CA ALA A 440 48.15 -32.79 27.82
C ALA A 440 48.88 -31.47 28.16
N GLY A 441 48.12 -30.43 28.54
CA GLY A 441 48.66 -29.17 29.07
C GLY A 441 48.47 -27.93 28.18
N GLU A 442 49.10 -26.81 28.58
CA GLU A 442 49.05 -25.49 27.90
C GLU A 442 49.82 -25.47 26.56
N MET A 443 50.66 -26.47 26.27
CA MET A 443 51.59 -26.48 25.13
C MET A 443 50.92 -26.32 23.75
N LEU A 444 49.88 -27.10 23.43
CA LEU A 444 49.15 -26.96 22.16
C LEU A 444 48.40 -25.63 22.10
N THR A 445 47.88 -25.17 23.23
CA THR A 445 47.17 -23.89 23.34
C THR A 445 48.13 -22.74 23.00
N ASP A 446 49.32 -22.73 23.60
CA ASP A 446 50.38 -21.74 23.37
C ASP A 446 50.88 -21.78 21.93
N LYS A 447 51.06 -22.99 21.35
CA LYS A 447 51.51 -23.12 19.97
C LYS A 447 50.48 -22.60 18.97
N ILE A 448 49.19 -22.84 19.22
CA ILE A 448 48.11 -22.26 18.41
C ILE A 448 48.09 -20.73 18.54
N VAL A 449 48.34 -20.17 19.73
CA VAL A 449 48.46 -18.71 19.89
C VAL A 449 49.64 -18.15 19.07
N GLU A 450 50.81 -18.78 19.15
CA GLU A 450 51.99 -18.40 18.37
C GLU A 450 51.75 -18.49 16.85
N LEU A 451 51.04 -19.54 16.43
CA LEU A 451 50.58 -19.73 15.06
C LEU A 451 49.61 -18.65 14.62
N ILE A 452 48.62 -18.29 15.44
CA ILE A 452 47.69 -17.21 15.13
C ILE A 452 48.47 -15.92 14.87
N PHE A 453 49.51 -15.58 15.65
CA PHE A 453 50.33 -14.40 15.38
C PHE A 453 51.15 -14.50 14.09
N THR A 454 51.74 -15.66 13.85
CA THR A 454 52.54 -15.91 12.63
C THR A 454 51.64 -15.86 11.39
N SER A 455 50.44 -16.43 11.46
CA SER A 455 49.44 -16.37 10.40
C SER A 455 48.87 -14.96 10.24
N LEU A 456 48.61 -14.20 11.31
CA LEU A 456 48.15 -12.80 11.22
C LEU A 456 49.18 -11.91 10.51
N GLU A 457 50.48 -12.10 10.80
CA GLU A 457 51.57 -11.38 10.12
C GLU A 457 51.60 -11.68 8.60
N LYS A 458 51.39 -12.94 8.22
CA LYS A 458 51.43 -13.36 6.82
C LYS A 458 50.13 -13.07 6.05
N ILE A 459 48.97 -13.30 6.67
CA ILE A 459 47.63 -12.97 6.13
C ILE A 459 47.50 -11.48 5.87
N SER A 460 47.95 -10.63 6.80
CA SER A 460 47.93 -9.18 6.60
C SER A 460 48.88 -8.70 5.48
N SER A 461 49.77 -9.58 5.00
CA SER A 461 50.67 -9.31 3.89
C SER A 461 50.13 -9.75 2.53
N ASP A 462 49.04 -10.53 2.50
CA ASP A 462 48.41 -11.06 1.29
C ASP A 462 46.97 -10.55 1.12
N ALA A 463 46.72 -9.82 0.03
CA ALA A 463 45.41 -9.25 -0.25
C ALA A 463 44.33 -10.32 -0.50
N GLY A 464 44.71 -11.49 -1.02
CA GLY A 464 43.79 -12.61 -1.23
C GLY A 464 43.27 -13.20 0.08
N SER A 465 44.16 -13.41 1.04
CA SER A 465 43.82 -13.93 2.37
C SER A 465 42.90 -13.00 3.16
N ILE A 466 43.08 -11.68 3.05
CA ILE A 466 42.17 -10.71 3.68
C ILE A 466 40.78 -10.75 3.05
N GLU A 467 40.68 -10.94 1.73
CA GLU A 467 39.39 -11.04 1.04
C GLU A 467 38.58 -12.25 1.51
N ILE A 468 39.23 -13.41 1.67
CA ILE A 468 38.59 -14.64 2.16
C ILE A 468 37.99 -14.44 3.57
N LEU A 469 38.73 -13.77 4.46
CA LEU A 469 38.25 -13.48 5.80
C LEU A 469 37.06 -12.52 5.79
N ILE A 470 37.07 -11.53 4.90
CA ILE A 470 35.97 -10.57 4.76
C ILE A 470 34.73 -11.26 4.19
N ASP A 471 34.89 -12.11 3.17
CA ASP A 471 33.79 -12.89 2.61
C ASP A 471 33.17 -13.80 3.67
N TYR A 472 34.00 -14.40 4.53
CA TYR A 472 33.51 -15.14 5.69
C TYR A 472 32.69 -14.25 6.64
N LEU A 473 33.18 -13.05 6.98
CA LEU A 473 32.43 -12.11 7.83
C LEU A 473 31.08 -11.72 7.23
N MET A 474 30.99 -11.62 5.90
CA MET A 474 29.73 -11.33 5.21
C MET A 474 28.73 -12.50 5.26
N GLU A 475 29.20 -13.72 5.50
CA GLU A 475 28.37 -14.92 5.63
C GLU A 475 27.84 -15.15 7.05
N LEU A 476 28.29 -14.36 8.04
CA LEU A 476 27.77 -14.40 9.40
C LEU A 476 26.31 -13.97 9.45
N LYS A 477 25.52 -14.62 10.30
CA LYS A 477 24.13 -14.24 10.54
C LYS A 477 24.06 -13.05 11.48
N LEU A 478 22.95 -12.30 11.43
CA LEU A 478 22.74 -11.18 12.35
C LEU A 478 22.81 -11.60 13.83
N GLU A 479 22.31 -12.79 14.17
CA GLU A 479 22.40 -13.35 15.54
C GLU A 479 23.83 -13.59 16.03
N ASP A 480 24.77 -13.88 15.12
CA ASP A 480 26.18 -14.11 15.44
C ASP A 480 26.90 -12.81 15.82
N LEU A 481 26.41 -11.67 15.31
CA LEU A 481 26.97 -10.33 15.52
C LEU A 481 26.27 -9.58 16.65
N LEU A 482 24.95 -9.70 16.72
CA LEU A 482 24.09 -8.93 17.59
C LEU A 482 23.12 -9.87 18.27
N SER A 483 23.35 -10.18 19.55
CA SER A 483 22.47 -11.03 20.35
C SER A 483 21.17 -10.32 20.71
N GLN A 484 20.08 -11.07 20.87
CA GLN A 484 18.80 -10.57 21.35
C GLN A 484 18.91 -9.80 22.67
N GLU A 485 19.77 -10.25 23.60
CA GLU A 485 20.02 -9.57 24.89
C GLU A 485 20.55 -8.13 24.69
N LYS A 486 21.51 -7.94 23.77
CA LYS A 486 22.04 -6.61 23.43
C LYS A 486 20.99 -5.70 22.80
N ILE A 487 20.10 -6.23 21.95
CA ILE A 487 18.97 -5.47 21.41
C ILE A 487 18.02 -5.09 22.53
N ALA A 488 17.65 -6.04 23.41
CA ALA A 488 16.75 -5.80 24.52
C ALA A 488 17.26 -4.70 25.46
N LEU A 489 18.59 -4.63 25.70
CA LEU A 489 19.22 -3.59 26.52
C LEU A 489 19.24 -2.20 25.86
N LYS A 490 19.08 -2.11 24.53
CA LYS A 490 19.16 -0.84 23.77
C LYS A 490 17.83 -0.45 23.12
N LYS A 491 16.81 -1.31 23.15
CA LYS A 491 15.53 -1.11 22.44
C LYS A 491 14.89 0.22 22.80
N ASP A 492 14.83 0.56 24.09
CA ASP A 492 14.19 1.79 24.58
C ASP A 492 14.92 3.04 24.07
N LYS A 493 16.26 3.00 24.02
CA LYS A 493 17.07 4.11 23.51
C LYS A 493 16.89 4.29 22.00
N ILE A 494 16.81 3.19 21.25
CA ILE A 494 16.64 3.22 19.79
C ILE A 494 15.22 3.68 19.45
N ALA A 495 14.21 3.08 20.07
CA ALA A 495 12.81 3.44 19.89
C ALA A 495 12.55 4.89 20.30
N GLY A 496 13.07 5.34 21.45
CA GLY A 496 12.97 6.73 21.88
C GLY A 496 13.57 7.73 20.88
N GLU A 497 14.68 7.39 20.24
CA GLU A 497 15.27 8.24 19.20
C GLU A 497 14.42 8.24 17.91
N VAL A 498 13.82 7.11 17.55
CA VAL A 498 12.85 7.02 16.44
C VAL A 498 11.63 7.88 16.73
N TYR A 499 11.01 7.76 17.90
CA TYR A 499 9.86 8.58 18.29
C TYR A 499 10.18 10.07 18.29
N ARG A 500 11.37 10.44 18.79
CA ARG A 500 11.85 11.83 18.75
C ARG A 500 11.99 12.33 17.32
N LEU A 501 12.56 11.53 16.41
CA LEU A 501 12.69 11.91 15.00
C LEU A 501 11.33 12.06 14.32
N LEU A 502 10.38 11.18 14.63
CA LEU A 502 9.01 11.26 14.11
C LEU A 502 8.26 12.49 14.67
N SER A 503 8.55 12.89 15.91
CA SER A 503 7.90 14.03 16.59
C SER A 503 8.52 15.39 16.27
N GLU A 504 9.84 15.47 16.12
CA GLU A 504 10.56 16.72 15.81
C GLU A 504 10.38 17.17 14.35
N GLN A 505 9.89 16.29 13.49
CA GLN A 505 9.84 16.52 12.05
C GLN A 505 8.37 16.55 11.60
N ASN A 506 7.89 17.71 11.16
CA ASN A 506 6.57 17.84 10.51
C ASN A 506 6.53 17.13 9.13
N PHE A 507 7.54 16.33 8.79
CA PHE A 507 7.64 15.60 7.53
C PHE A 507 6.40 14.71 7.28
N LEU A 508 5.97 13.94 8.28
CA LEU A 508 4.78 13.09 8.15
C LEU A 508 3.53 13.95 7.91
N ALA A 509 3.43 15.10 8.59
CA ALA A 509 2.34 16.05 8.38
C ALA A 509 2.38 16.71 7.00
N VAL A 510 3.55 17.06 6.48
CA VAL A 510 3.75 17.68 5.16
C VAL A 510 3.41 16.70 4.03
N GLU A 511 3.95 15.47 4.06
CA GLU A 511 3.63 14.46 3.04
C GLU A 511 2.20 13.94 3.18
N GLY A 512 1.72 13.79 4.41
CA GLY A 512 0.32 13.48 4.68
C GLY A 512 -0.60 14.55 4.09
N ALA A 513 -0.24 15.83 4.21
CA ALA A 513 -1.00 16.95 3.66
C ALA A 513 -0.99 16.89 2.14
N ALA A 514 0.18 16.69 1.51
CA ALA A 514 0.28 16.55 0.06
C ALA A 514 -0.53 15.37 -0.49
N TYR A 515 -0.51 14.22 0.21
CA TYR A 515 -1.29 13.04 -0.16
C TYR A 515 -2.79 13.29 0.01
N LEU A 516 -3.24 13.79 1.16
CA LEU A 516 -4.63 14.15 1.39
C LEU A 516 -5.10 15.19 0.37
N ASN A 517 -4.26 16.18 0.07
CA ASN A 517 -4.57 17.19 -0.94
C ASN A 517 -4.96 16.60 -2.29
N GLN A 518 -4.29 15.52 -2.70
CA GLN A 518 -4.54 14.88 -4.00
C GLN A 518 -5.63 13.79 -3.97
N ASN A 519 -5.89 13.20 -2.80
CA ASN A 519 -6.72 11.98 -2.72
C ASN A 519 -7.96 12.14 -1.84
N PHE A 520 -8.12 13.26 -1.12
CA PHE A 520 -9.19 13.45 -0.14
C PHE A 520 -10.57 13.22 -0.75
N PHE A 521 -10.90 13.85 -1.88
CA PHE A 521 -12.24 13.72 -2.47
C PHE A 521 -12.50 12.33 -3.07
N SER A 522 -11.47 11.67 -3.62
CA SER A 522 -11.59 10.28 -4.05
C SER A 522 -11.80 9.33 -2.87
N LEU A 523 -11.11 9.56 -1.75
CA LEU A 523 -11.31 8.81 -0.51
C LEU A 523 -12.69 9.09 0.10
N LEU A 524 -13.12 10.35 0.12
CA LEU A 524 -14.42 10.78 0.61
C LEU A 524 -15.55 10.18 -0.23
N ASN A 525 -15.44 10.21 -1.57
CA ASN A 525 -16.45 9.61 -2.44
C ASN A 525 -16.55 8.11 -2.24
N LYS A 526 -15.41 7.42 -2.15
CA LYS A 526 -15.41 6.00 -1.83
C LYS A 526 -16.10 5.73 -0.49
N GLU A 527 -15.81 6.53 0.53
CA GLU A 527 -16.37 6.35 1.87
C GLU A 527 -17.87 6.65 1.95
N VAL A 528 -18.33 7.72 1.31
CA VAL A 528 -19.76 8.06 1.22
C VAL A 528 -20.54 6.93 0.57
N ASN A 529 -19.98 6.29 -0.47
CA ASN A 529 -20.59 5.13 -1.11
C ASN A 529 -20.52 3.85 -0.25
N ASP A 530 -19.40 3.61 0.44
CA ASP A 530 -19.20 2.41 1.26
C ASP A 530 -20.03 2.45 2.57
N SER A 531 -20.29 3.64 3.12
CA SER A 531 -20.97 3.87 4.41
C SER A 531 -22.29 4.67 4.29
N GLY A 532 -22.92 4.67 3.11
CA GLY A 532 -24.16 5.41 2.82
C GLY A 532 -25.30 5.20 3.84
N PRO A 533 -25.64 3.96 4.23
CA PRO A 533 -26.67 3.69 5.25
C PRO A 533 -26.32 4.28 6.62
N GLU A 534 -25.04 4.28 7.01
CA GLU A 534 -24.56 4.87 8.26
C GLU A 534 -24.68 6.40 8.22
N PHE A 535 -24.36 7.03 7.08
CA PHE A 535 -24.56 8.47 6.88
C PHE A 535 -26.04 8.84 6.97
N LYS A 536 -26.93 8.08 6.31
CA LYS A 536 -28.39 8.28 6.39
C LYS A 536 -28.86 8.25 7.85
N ASN A 537 -28.54 7.17 8.57
CA ASN A 537 -28.92 7.02 9.98
C ASN A 537 -28.35 8.15 10.85
N GLY A 538 -27.14 8.64 10.56
CA GLY A 538 -26.52 9.76 11.27
C GLY A 538 -27.29 11.06 11.07
N ILE A 539 -27.60 11.41 9.82
CA ILE A 539 -28.35 12.63 9.45
C ILE A 539 -29.77 12.56 10.03
N GLU A 540 -30.45 11.43 9.89
CA GLU A 540 -31.81 11.22 10.40
C GLU A 540 -31.85 11.37 11.93
N ASN A 541 -30.89 10.78 12.66
CA ASN A 541 -30.81 10.93 14.11
C ASN A 541 -30.55 12.39 14.53
N TYR A 542 -29.71 13.13 13.81
CA TYR A 542 -29.44 14.53 14.07
C TYR A 542 -30.69 15.40 13.84
N LEU A 543 -31.36 15.23 12.70
CA LEU A 543 -32.61 15.94 12.39
C LEU A 543 -33.70 15.65 13.44
N ASN A 544 -33.83 14.40 13.87
CA ASN A 544 -34.75 14.01 14.94
C ASN A 544 -34.38 14.61 16.31
N GLN A 545 -33.11 14.89 16.60
CA GLN A 545 -32.72 15.63 17.80
C GLN A 545 -33.14 17.11 17.75
N LEU A 546 -33.26 17.70 16.55
CA LEU A 546 -33.76 19.06 16.36
C LEU A 546 -35.28 19.16 16.41
N GLN A 547 -36.00 18.03 16.39
CA GLN A 547 -37.47 17.99 16.42
C GLN A 547 -38.09 18.87 17.54
N PRO A 548 -37.61 18.86 18.80
CA PRO A 548 -38.21 19.68 19.86
C PRO A 548 -37.99 21.18 19.63
N GLU A 549 -36.83 21.58 19.09
CA GLU A 549 -36.54 22.98 18.78
C GLU A 549 -37.39 23.45 17.59
N MET A 550 -37.51 22.61 16.55
CA MET A 550 -38.33 22.88 15.38
C MET A 550 -39.82 22.95 15.73
N SER A 551 -40.29 22.12 16.66
CA SER A 551 -41.66 22.14 17.17
C SER A 551 -42.06 23.50 17.76
N ASP A 552 -41.11 24.27 18.28
CA ASP A 552 -41.35 25.59 18.88
C ASP A 552 -41.31 26.75 17.87
N LYS A 553 -40.87 26.51 16.63
CA LYS A 553 -40.86 27.54 15.56
C LYS A 553 -42.26 27.80 15.03
N GLU A 554 -42.50 29.03 14.58
CA GLU A 554 -43.77 29.47 13.99
C GLU A 554 -43.87 29.04 12.52
N ILE A 555 -45.08 28.68 12.03
CA ILE A 555 -45.32 28.31 10.62
C ILE A 555 -44.83 29.40 9.66
N LYS A 556 -44.91 30.68 10.06
CA LYS A 556 -44.38 31.82 9.30
C LYS A 556 -42.94 31.60 8.82
N SER A 557 -42.11 30.99 9.66
CA SER A 557 -40.70 30.75 9.33
C SER A 557 -40.49 29.84 8.12
N LEU A 558 -41.48 29.06 7.70
CA LEU A 558 -41.35 28.16 6.56
C LEU A 558 -41.59 28.85 5.21
N TYR A 559 -42.48 29.84 5.15
CA TYR A 559 -42.86 30.47 3.88
C TYR A 559 -42.34 31.89 3.71
N SER A 560 -41.78 32.52 4.76
CA SER A 560 -41.17 33.86 4.67
C SER A 560 -40.07 33.96 3.61
N PHE A 561 -39.40 32.84 3.32
CA PHE A 561 -38.35 32.77 2.29
C PHE A 561 -38.87 32.94 0.87
N PHE A 562 -40.13 32.56 0.59
CA PHE A 562 -40.74 32.68 -0.74
C PHE A 562 -41.37 34.07 -0.97
N GLN A 563 -41.58 34.87 0.07
CA GLN A 563 -42.18 36.21 -0.03
C GLN A 563 -41.26 37.21 -0.77
N ASP A 564 -39.94 37.01 -0.69
CA ASP A 564 -38.93 37.88 -1.29
C ASP A 564 -38.53 37.47 -2.73
N ASP A 565 -39.10 36.38 -3.26
CA ASP A 565 -38.85 35.89 -4.63
C ASP A 565 -39.99 36.30 -5.58
N PRO A 566 -39.78 37.31 -6.45
CA PRO A 566 -40.80 37.80 -7.36
C PRO A 566 -41.28 36.76 -8.38
N GLU A 567 -40.45 35.78 -8.71
CA GLU A 567 -40.77 34.73 -9.69
C GLU A 567 -41.65 33.66 -9.05
N ALA A 568 -41.32 33.20 -7.83
CA ALA A 568 -42.17 32.31 -7.06
C ALA A 568 -43.54 32.94 -6.75
N VAL A 569 -43.56 34.23 -6.38
CA VAL A 569 -44.80 34.99 -6.17
C VAL A 569 -45.61 35.12 -7.46
N ALA A 570 -44.95 35.33 -8.61
CA ALA A 570 -45.63 35.39 -9.90
C ALA A 570 -46.22 34.04 -10.34
N ASP A 571 -45.49 32.94 -10.15
CA ASP A 571 -45.93 31.58 -10.47
C ASP A 571 -47.09 31.12 -9.58
N LEU A 572 -47.02 31.42 -8.28
CA LEU A 572 -48.11 31.17 -7.36
C LEU A 572 -49.33 32.03 -7.71
N THR A 573 -49.09 33.28 -8.10
CA THR A 573 -50.14 34.17 -8.61
C THR A 573 -50.80 33.59 -9.85
N GLU A 574 -50.04 33.08 -10.81
CA GLU A 574 -50.56 32.44 -12.02
C GLU A 574 -51.35 31.18 -11.71
N SER A 575 -50.87 30.33 -10.79
CA SER A 575 -51.53 29.10 -10.38
C SER A 575 -52.87 29.36 -9.69
N ILE A 576 -52.91 30.32 -8.75
CA ILE A 576 -54.15 30.72 -8.07
C ILE A 576 -55.11 31.39 -9.07
N THR A 577 -54.58 32.19 -9.99
CA THR A 577 -55.36 32.81 -11.07
C THR A 577 -56.01 31.76 -11.98
N ALA A 578 -55.26 30.74 -12.40
CA ALA A 578 -55.75 29.65 -13.22
C ALA A 578 -56.81 28.82 -12.49
N PHE A 579 -56.60 28.49 -11.22
CA PHE A 579 -57.59 27.81 -10.39
C PHE A 579 -58.89 28.62 -10.28
N PHE A 580 -58.78 29.93 -10.01
CA PHE A 580 -59.94 30.82 -9.91
C PHE A 580 -60.71 30.89 -11.23
N TYR A 581 -60.03 31.01 -12.38
CA TYR A 581 -60.68 31.06 -13.69
C TYR A 581 -61.35 29.75 -14.08
N ASN A 582 -60.68 28.62 -13.86
CA ASN A 582 -61.22 27.32 -14.25
C ASN A 582 -62.45 26.91 -13.43
N ASN A 583 -62.59 27.43 -12.20
CA ASN A 583 -63.68 27.12 -11.29
C ASN A 583 -64.72 28.24 -11.14
N LEU A 584 -64.51 29.36 -11.84
CA LEU A 584 -65.33 30.56 -11.78
C LEU A 584 -66.85 30.34 -11.98
N PRO A 585 -67.32 29.47 -12.92
CA PRO A 585 -68.74 29.23 -13.09
C PRO A 585 -69.40 28.64 -11.84
N GLN A 586 -68.73 27.69 -11.18
CA GLN A 586 -69.23 27.04 -9.96
C GLN A 586 -69.17 27.96 -8.74
N LEU A 587 -68.21 28.90 -8.72
CA LEU A 587 -68.06 29.87 -7.64
C LEU A 587 -69.09 31.00 -7.68
N LEU A 588 -69.62 31.34 -8.87
CA LEU A 588 -70.54 32.46 -9.06
C LEU A 588 -72.02 32.07 -9.23
N GLU A 589 -72.31 30.81 -9.57
CA GLU A 589 -73.69 30.33 -9.78
C GLU A 589 -74.56 30.51 -8.52
N GLY A 590 -75.69 31.21 -8.68
CA GLY A 590 -76.64 31.59 -7.64
C GLY A 590 -76.17 32.74 -6.73
N LYS A 591 -74.88 33.11 -6.77
CA LYS A 591 -74.28 34.08 -5.86
C LYS A 591 -74.47 35.52 -6.31
N VAL A 592 -74.59 35.77 -7.61
CA VAL A 592 -74.85 37.13 -8.14
C VAL A 592 -76.27 37.59 -7.80
N ALA A 593 -77.27 36.72 -7.96
CA ALA A 593 -78.65 37.01 -7.55
C ALA A 593 -78.76 37.11 -6.02
N GLN A 594 -78.02 36.30 -5.27
CA GLN A 594 -77.96 36.41 -3.81
C GLN A 594 -77.37 37.75 -3.36
N ALA A 595 -76.28 38.21 -4.00
CA ALA A 595 -75.67 39.50 -3.74
C ALA A 595 -76.62 40.67 -4.08
N ALA A 596 -77.27 40.59 -5.25
CA ALA A 596 -78.26 41.57 -5.67
C ALA A 596 -79.47 41.64 -4.72
N SER A 597 -79.96 40.49 -4.28
CA SER A 597 -81.08 40.38 -3.34
C SER A 597 -80.70 40.92 -1.96
N ALA A 598 -79.53 40.54 -1.43
CA ALA A 598 -79.03 41.01 -0.14
C ALA A 598 -78.94 42.55 -0.09
N ASN A 599 -78.36 43.17 -1.12
CA ASN A 599 -78.22 44.63 -1.22
C ASN A 599 -79.57 45.36 -1.27
N LEU A 600 -80.56 44.79 -1.95
CA LEU A 600 -81.90 45.40 -2.00
C LEU A 600 -82.70 45.18 -0.72
N HIS A 601 -82.53 44.04 -0.03
CA HIS A 601 -83.18 43.82 1.26
C HIS A 601 -82.62 44.72 2.37
N GLN A 602 -81.38 45.17 2.24
CA GLN A 602 -80.80 46.20 3.12
C GLN A 602 -81.48 47.58 2.96
N LEU A 603 -82.17 47.85 1.84
CA LEU A 603 -82.89 49.10 1.61
C LEU A 603 -84.24 49.14 2.37
N SER A 604 -84.52 50.27 3.00
CA SER A 604 -85.85 50.57 3.55
C SER A 604 -86.91 50.67 2.46
N ASP A 605 -88.19 50.57 2.82
CA ASP A 605 -89.30 50.65 1.86
C ASP A 605 -89.31 51.98 1.08
N GLN A 606 -88.85 53.07 1.70
CA GLN A 606 -88.72 54.38 1.04
C GLN A 606 -87.53 54.43 0.08
N GLU A 607 -86.43 53.77 0.41
CA GLU A 607 -85.25 53.69 -0.46
C GLU A 607 -85.52 52.81 -1.68
N VAL A 608 -86.18 51.66 -1.50
CA VAL A 608 -86.63 50.81 -2.62
C VAL A 608 -87.62 51.56 -3.51
N GLN A 609 -88.59 52.28 -2.91
CA GLN A 609 -89.51 53.12 -3.67
C GLN A 609 -88.76 54.18 -4.50
N THR A 610 -87.77 54.83 -3.91
CA THR A 610 -86.98 55.89 -4.57
C THR A 610 -86.13 55.31 -5.70
N ALA A 611 -85.44 54.19 -5.46
CA ALA A 611 -84.61 53.50 -6.44
C ALA A 611 -85.42 53.05 -7.67
N ILE A 612 -86.63 52.51 -7.43
CA ILE A 612 -87.54 52.09 -8.50
C ILE A 612 -88.19 53.29 -9.21
N GLU A 613 -88.55 54.36 -8.49
CA GLU A 613 -89.06 55.61 -9.08
C GLU A 613 -88.01 56.31 -9.96
N ASP A 614 -86.75 56.32 -9.55
CA ASP A 614 -85.64 56.92 -10.30
C ASP A 614 -85.30 56.15 -11.57
N PHE A 615 -85.34 54.81 -11.52
CA PHE A 615 -85.13 53.95 -12.67
C PHE A 615 -86.36 53.87 -13.59
N MET A 616 -87.48 53.31 -13.10
CA MET A 616 -88.68 53.08 -13.92
C MET A 616 -89.48 54.35 -14.18
N GLY A 617 -89.58 55.25 -13.20
CA GLY A 617 -90.41 56.44 -13.31
C GLY A 617 -89.95 57.40 -14.40
N GLN A 618 -88.65 57.45 -14.71
CA GLN A 618 -88.13 58.24 -15.83
C GLN A 618 -88.42 57.61 -17.19
N GLU A 619 -88.30 56.29 -17.31
CA GLU A 619 -88.51 55.57 -18.58
C GLU A 619 -90.00 55.46 -18.95
N LEU A 620 -90.91 55.51 -17.97
CA LEU A 620 -92.37 55.45 -18.19
C LEU A 620 -93.07 56.82 -18.33
N LYS A 621 -92.39 57.95 -18.06
CA LYS A 621 -92.92 59.31 -18.31
C LYS A 621 -93.50 59.55 -19.71
N PRO A 622 -92.93 58.99 -20.80
CA PRO A 622 -93.48 59.12 -22.15
C PRO A 622 -94.96 58.70 -22.29
N ILE A 623 -95.44 57.78 -21.45
CA ILE A 623 -96.86 57.36 -21.41
C ILE A 623 -97.77 58.56 -21.19
N THR A 624 -97.38 59.49 -20.33
CA THR A 624 -98.18 60.68 -20.01
C THR A 624 -98.37 61.59 -21.22
N TYR A 625 -97.31 61.75 -22.03
CA TYR A 625 -97.37 62.56 -23.26
C TYR A 625 -98.14 61.84 -24.38
N LEU A 626 -97.98 60.52 -24.50
CA LEU A 626 -98.77 59.70 -25.43
C LEU A 626 -100.26 59.70 -25.05
N GLY A 627 -100.57 59.63 -23.75
CA GLY A 627 -101.91 59.75 -23.20
C GLY A 627 -102.56 61.09 -23.54
N ALA A 628 -101.81 62.19 -23.52
CA ALA A 628 -102.28 63.50 -23.96
C ALA A 628 -102.59 63.52 -25.48
N LEU A 629 -101.70 62.96 -26.30
CA LEU A 629 -101.89 62.88 -27.74
C LEU A 629 -103.13 62.04 -28.10
N LEU A 630 -103.25 60.86 -27.50
CA LEU A 630 -104.38 59.96 -27.71
C LEU A 630 -105.68 60.52 -27.14
N GLY A 631 -105.62 61.19 -25.99
CA GLY A 631 -106.76 61.90 -25.41
C GLY A 631 -107.27 63.03 -26.30
N ALA A 632 -106.36 63.79 -26.93
CA ALA A 632 -106.72 64.82 -27.92
C ALA A 632 -107.40 64.21 -29.15
N ALA A 633 -106.84 63.11 -29.68
CA ALA A 633 -107.39 62.39 -30.81
C ALA A 633 -108.78 61.83 -30.50
N ALA A 634 -108.97 61.24 -29.32
CA ALA A 634 -110.26 60.77 -28.85
C ALA A 634 -111.27 61.94 -28.76
N GLY A 635 -110.89 63.06 -28.15
CA GLY A 635 -111.73 64.27 -28.07
C GLY A 635 -112.19 64.78 -29.43
N ILE A 636 -111.30 64.78 -30.44
CA ILE A 636 -111.64 65.12 -31.83
C ILE A 636 -112.65 64.12 -32.41
N ILE A 637 -112.41 62.81 -32.25
CA ILE A 637 -113.28 61.75 -32.76
C ILE A 637 -114.68 61.83 -32.12
N PHE A 638 -114.77 62.06 -30.81
CA PHE A 638 -116.04 62.21 -30.10
C PHE A 638 -116.80 63.48 -30.54
N SER A 639 -116.11 64.59 -30.75
CA SER A 639 -116.70 65.82 -31.26
C SER A 639 -117.23 65.66 -32.69
N LEU A 640 -116.47 65.03 -33.59
CA LEU A 640 -116.85 64.84 -35.00
C LEU A 640 -117.93 63.78 -35.21
N SER A 641 -117.99 62.75 -34.35
CA SER A 641 -118.97 61.66 -34.47
C SER A 641 -120.37 62.05 -34.01
N GLY A 642 -120.54 63.19 -33.31
CA GLY A 642 -121.81 63.60 -32.72
C GLY A 642 -122.27 62.69 -31.57
N ALA A 643 -121.39 61.83 -31.06
CA ALA A 643 -121.72 60.88 -29.99
C ALA A 643 -122.11 61.58 -28.68
N GLU A 644 -121.59 62.77 -28.39
CA GLU A 644 -122.04 63.58 -27.24
C GLU A 644 -123.52 63.97 -27.39
N THR A 645 -123.92 64.55 -28.53
CA THR A 645 -125.28 65.07 -28.72
C THR A 645 -126.36 63.98 -28.80
N ALA A 646 -125.98 62.75 -29.19
CA ALA A 646 -126.89 61.59 -29.26
C ALA A 646 -127.18 60.96 -27.89
N ILE A 647 -126.32 61.17 -26.89
CA ILE A 647 -126.46 60.58 -25.55
C ILE A 647 -127.13 61.57 -24.56
N PHE A 648 -126.90 62.88 -24.73
CA PHE A 648 -127.35 63.92 -23.78
C PHE A 648 -128.73 64.55 -24.03
N ASN A 649 -129.69 63.85 -24.67
CA ASN A 649 -131.02 64.44 -24.95
C ASN A 649 -132.23 63.59 -24.54
N ALA A 650 -132.07 62.53 -23.72
CA ALA A 650 -133.20 61.76 -23.22
C ALA A 650 -132.90 60.90 -21.97
N SER A 651 -132.63 61.50 -20.80
CA SER A 651 -132.74 60.85 -19.47
C SER A 651 -132.46 61.83 -18.31
N PRO A 652 -132.78 61.48 -17.03
CA PRO A 652 -132.53 62.36 -15.89
C PRO A 652 -131.03 62.61 -15.66
N VAL A 653 -130.71 63.84 -15.23
CA VAL A 653 -129.36 64.41 -15.05
C VAL A 653 -128.30 63.47 -14.43
N TRP A 654 -128.67 62.57 -13.51
CA TRP A 654 -127.74 61.61 -12.91
C TRP A 654 -127.27 60.51 -13.87
N VAL A 655 -128.10 60.14 -14.86
CA VAL A 655 -127.77 59.16 -15.92
C VAL A 655 -126.72 59.75 -16.86
N ASP A 656 -126.79 61.05 -17.12
CA ASP A 656 -125.79 61.77 -17.93
C ASP A 656 -124.42 61.79 -17.26
N TYR A 657 -124.38 61.93 -15.93
CA TYR A 657 -123.12 61.83 -15.17
C TYR A 657 -122.55 60.41 -15.20
N LEU A 658 -123.37 59.36 -15.04
CA LEU A 658 -122.90 57.98 -15.03
C LEU A 658 -122.47 57.49 -16.42
N SER A 659 -123.24 57.80 -17.48
CA SER A 659 -122.90 57.45 -18.86
C SER A 659 -121.58 58.10 -19.28
N SER A 660 -121.34 59.33 -18.86
CA SER A 660 -120.09 60.05 -19.07
C SER A 660 -118.93 59.43 -18.30
N ALA A 661 -119.14 59.07 -17.02
CA ALA A 661 -118.11 58.38 -16.25
C ALA A 661 -117.66 57.08 -16.92
N VAL A 662 -118.60 56.28 -17.44
CA VAL A 662 -118.29 55.02 -18.12
C VAL A 662 -117.63 55.26 -19.48
N LEU A 663 -118.11 56.22 -20.28
CA LEU A 663 -117.54 56.53 -21.59
C LEU A 663 -116.12 57.10 -21.47
N TYR A 664 -115.93 58.17 -20.70
CA TYR A 664 -114.61 58.76 -20.49
C TYR A 664 -113.67 57.82 -19.72
N GLY A 665 -114.20 56.96 -18.84
CA GLY A 665 -113.43 55.90 -18.18
C GLY A 665 -112.98 54.79 -19.15
N GLY A 666 -113.87 54.32 -20.03
CA GLY A 666 -113.55 53.31 -21.03
C GLY A 666 -112.58 53.81 -22.10
N VAL A 667 -112.73 55.08 -22.51
CA VAL A 667 -111.77 55.76 -23.38
C VAL A 667 -110.43 55.91 -22.68
N GLY A 668 -110.41 56.35 -21.42
CA GLY A 668 -109.21 56.44 -20.60
C GLY A 668 -108.46 55.11 -20.50
N TRP A 669 -109.17 54.01 -20.20
CA TRP A 669 -108.61 52.66 -20.19
C TRP A 669 -107.99 52.27 -21.53
N LEU A 670 -108.71 52.46 -22.65
CA LEU A 670 -108.22 52.13 -23.98
C LEU A 670 -106.98 52.96 -24.35
N THR A 671 -106.99 54.26 -24.04
CA THR A 671 -105.84 55.14 -24.29
C THR A 671 -104.61 54.75 -23.47
N ASN A 672 -104.77 54.24 -22.23
CA ASN A 672 -103.66 53.74 -21.42
C ASN A 672 -103.09 52.43 -21.97
N VAL A 673 -103.94 51.49 -22.36
CA VAL A 673 -103.51 50.22 -22.97
C VAL A 673 -102.70 50.49 -24.24
N LEU A 674 -103.20 51.38 -25.10
CA LEU A 674 -102.50 51.81 -26.31
C LEU A 674 -101.20 52.56 -26.00
N ALA A 675 -101.21 53.47 -25.02
CA ALA A 675 -100.02 54.23 -24.65
C ALA A 675 -98.90 53.31 -24.14
N ILE A 676 -99.22 52.29 -23.33
CA ILE A 676 -98.25 51.28 -22.87
C ILE A 676 -97.75 50.43 -24.03
N TRP A 677 -98.67 49.96 -24.88
CA TRP A 677 -98.29 49.21 -26.08
C TRP A 677 -97.35 50.00 -26.99
N MET A 678 -97.59 51.31 -27.15
CA MET A 678 -96.76 52.23 -27.95
C MET A 678 -95.39 52.57 -27.32
N ILE A 679 -95.14 52.18 -26.06
CA ILE A 679 -93.80 52.29 -25.47
C ILE A 679 -92.84 51.34 -26.19
N PHE A 680 -93.29 50.10 -26.43
CA PHE A 680 -92.46 49.05 -27.01
C PHE A 680 -92.69 48.92 -28.52
N HIS A 681 -93.93 49.10 -28.99
CA HIS A 681 -94.33 48.89 -30.39
C HIS A 681 -94.58 50.19 -31.16
N PRO A 682 -94.37 50.21 -32.49
CA PRO A 682 -93.70 49.18 -33.28
C PRO A 682 -92.19 49.18 -33.05
N TYR A 683 -91.55 48.01 -33.06
CA TYR A 683 -90.10 47.87 -32.81
C TYR A 683 -89.20 48.58 -33.83
N GLN A 684 -89.72 48.84 -35.02
CA GLN A 684 -89.00 49.49 -36.13
C GLN A 684 -89.72 50.74 -36.61
N GLU A 685 -88.95 51.64 -37.22
CA GLU A 685 -89.46 52.84 -37.88
C GLU A 685 -90.41 52.47 -39.03
N LYS A 686 -91.57 53.12 -39.12
CA LYS A 686 -92.54 52.91 -40.20
C LYS A 686 -92.72 54.20 -41.01
N ASN A 687 -92.74 54.08 -42.33
CA ASN A 687 -92.93 55.18 -43.27
C ASN A 687 -94.22 54.97 -44.09
N ILE A 688 -95.03 56.02 -44.24
CA ILE A 688 -96.22 56.02 -45.11
C ILE A 688 -96.11 57.20 -46.08
N MET A 689 -96.24 56.93 -47.38
CA MET A 689 -96.17 57.94 -48.46
C MET A 689 -94.93 58.86 -48.40
N GLY A 690 -93.78 58.31 -48.00
CA GLY A 690 -92.52 59.05 -47.90
C GLY A 690 -92.35 59.91 -46.64
N ALA A 691 -93.36 59.99 -45.77
CA ALA A 691 -93.27 60.65 -44.46
C ALA A 691 -93.16 59.62 -43.33
N ARG A 692 -92.27 59.90 -42.36
CA ARG A 692 -92.10 59.10 -41.14
C ARG A 692 -93.35 59.18 -40.29
N ILE A 693 -93.87 58.03 -39.85
CA ILE A 693 -94.98 58.02 -38.88
C ILE A 693 -94.42 58.49 -37.52
N PRO A 694 -94.96 59.57 -36.94
CA PRO A 694 -94.53 60.02 -35.62
C PRO A 694 -94.74 58.91 -34.59
N PHE A 695 -93.82 58.79 -33.63
CA PHE A 695 -93.82 57.73 -32.61
C PHE A 695 -93.61 56.31 -33.15
N THR A 696 -92.90 56.17 -34.27
CA THR A 696 -92.32 54.89 -34.74
C THR A 696 -90.79 55.03 -34.91
N PRO A 697 -89.95 54.14 -34.35
CA PRO A 697 -90.31 53.02 -33.47
C PRO A 697 -90.84 53.50 -32.10
N GLY A 698 -91.35 52.55 -31.31
CA GLY A 698 -91.79 52.77 -29.92
C GLY A 698 -90.70 53.46 -29.07
N VAL A 699 -91.12 54.09 -27.97
CA VAL A 699 -90.25 54.98 -27.18
C VAL A 699 -89.02 54.27 -26.60
N VAL A 700 -89.17 53.05 -26.08
CA VAL A 700 -88.05 52.26 -25.53
C VAL A 700 -87.13 51.79 -26.65
N ALA A 701 -87.68 51.32 -27.78
CA ALA A 701 -86.92 50.93 -28.97
C ALA A 701 -86.10 52.10 -29.56
N LYS A 702 -86.62 53.34 -29.45
CA LYS A 702 -85.92 54.57 -29.85
C LYS A 702 -84.81 54.99 -28.87
N ASN A 703 -85.01 54.78 -27.56
CA ASN A 703 -84.12 55.25 -26.50
C ASN A 703 -83.28 54.13 -25.84
N ARG A 704 -83.04 53.00 -26.53
CA ARG A 704 -82.30 51.83 -26.01
C ARG A 704 -80.99 52.15 -25.31
N SER A 705 -80.18 53.05 -25.86
CA SER A 705 -78.90 53.43 -25.25
C SER A 705 -79.07 54.14 -23.89
N ARG A 706 -80.12 54.96 -23.74
CA ARG A 706 -80.44 55.63 -22.47
C ARG A 706 -80.96 54.62 -21.45
N PHE A 707 -81.78 53.67 -21.89
CA PHE A 707 -82.26 52.59 -21.05
C PHE A 707 -81.09 51.73 -20.54
N ALA A 708 -80.20 51.31 -21.44
CA ALA A 708 -79.01 50.55 -21.08
C ALA A 708 -78.12 51.27 -20.05
N ASP A 709 -77.88 52.58 -20.22
CA ASP A 709 -77.12 53.37 -19.24
C ASP A 709 -77.84 53.52 -17.90
N SER A 710 -79.18 53.61 -17.91
CA SER A 710 -79.98 53.69 -16.69
C SER A 710 -80.03 52.35 -15.95
N MET A 711 -80.10 51.23 -16.68
CA MET A 711 -80.04 49.88 -16.13
C MET A 711 -78.66 49.61 -15.53
N GLY A 712 -77.57 49.96 -16.23
CA GLY A 712 -76.22 49.83 -15.70
C GLY A 712 -76.00 50.67 -14.43
N LYS A 713 -76.51 51.91 -14.40
CA LYS A 713 -76.48 52.75 -13.18
C LYS A 713 -77.27 52.13 -12.03
N PHE A 714 -78.41 51.51 -12.30
CA PHE A 714 -79.23 50.87 -11.27
C PHE A 714 -78.54 49.61 -10.72
N VAL A 715 -77.95 48.79 -11.60
CA VAL A 715 -77.20 47.59 -11.21
C VAL A 715 -75.99 47.95 -10.33
N GLU A 716 -75.15 48.89 -10.76
CA GLU A 716 -73.97 49.31 -10.00
C GLU A 716 -74.32 49.98 -8.66
N LYS A 717 -75.33 50.86 -8.67
CA LYS A 717 -75.64 51.68 -7.48
C LYS A 717 -76.53 50.99 -6.47
N GLU A 718 -77.41 50.08 -6.88
CA GLU A 718 -78.44 49.53 -5.98
C GLU A 718 -78.37 48.01 -5.84
N LEU A 719 -77.94 47.27 -6.86
CA LEU A 719 -77.94 45.79 -6.86
C LEU A 719 -76.57 45.20 -6.46
N LEU A 720 -75.48 45.60 -7.12
CA LEU A 720 -74.14 45.06 -6.89
C LEU A 720 -73.20 46.18 -6.45
N LYS A 721 -73.42 46.67 -5.23
CA LYS A 721 -72.66 47.79 -4.66
C LYS A 721 -71.23 47.37 -4.33
N ALA A 722 -70.24 48.11 -4.83
CA ALA A 722 -68.82 47.85 -4.58
C ALA A 722 -68.47 47.68 -3.07
N ASN A 723 -69.07 48.50 -2.21
CA ASN A 723 -68.81 48.50 -0.75
C ASN A 723 -69.51 47.37 0.02
N SER A 724 -70.38 46.58 -0.62
CA SER A 724 -71.06 45.43 -0.02
C SER A 724 -70.33 44.11 -0.22
N ALA A 725 -69.36 44.07 -1.13
CA ALA A 725 -68.65 42.84 -1.51
C ALA A 725 -67.92 42.19 -0.32
N ALA A 726 -67.34 43.00 0.56
CA ALA A 726 -66.66 42.51 1.77
C ALA A 726 -67.62 41.80 2.74
N GLU A 727 -68.87 42.28 2.86
CA GLU A 727 -69.89 41.66 3.73
C GLU A 727 -70.39 40.34 3.14
N ILE A 728 -70.52 40.26 1.82
CA ILE A 728 -70.88 39.01 1.11
C ILE A 728 -69.81 37.94 1.31
N ILE A 729 -68.53 38.29 1.12
CA ILE A 729 -67.41 37.35 1.32
C ILE A 729 -67.38 36.88 2.79
N GLU A 730 -67.56 37.78 3.75
CA GLU A 730 -67.59 37.41 5.17
C GLU A 730 -68.75 36.48 5.52
N ASN A 731 -69.97 36.79 5.04
CA ASN A 731 -71.16 35.96 5.31
C ASN A 731 -71.08 34.56 4.67
N ASN A 732 -70.25 34.39 3.63
CA ASN A 732 -70.03 33.10 2.97
C ASN A 732 -68.68 32.44 3.36
N ARG A 733 -67.91 33.00 4.31
CA ARG A 733 -66.58 32.51 4.71
C ARG A 733 -66.53 31.00 4.96
N SER A 734 -67.45 30.48 5.79
CA SER A 734 -67.49 29.04 6.11
C SER A 734 -67.76 28.21 4.87
N GLU A 735 -68.73 28.61 4.04
CA GLU A 735 -69.06 27.88 2.81
C GLU A 735 -67.89 27.86 1.81
N ILE A 736 -67.14 28.97 1.71
CA ILE A 736 -65.93 29.05 0.86
C ILE A 736 -64.85 28.11 1.39
N LYS A 737 -64.60 28.12 2.70
CA LYS A 737 -63.62 27.22 3.33
C LYS A 737 -64.02 25.76 3.14
N ASP A 738 -65.21 25.39 3.57
CA ASP A 738 -65.67 24.00 3.61
C ASP A 738 -65.69 23.39 2.20
N ARG A 739 -66.16 24.13 1.18
CA ARG A 739 -66.11 23.66 -0.22
C ARG A 739 -64.70 23.53 -0.77
N THR A 740 -63.79 24.43 -0.40
CA THR A 740 -62.41 24.34 -0.86
C THR A 740 -61.73 23.12 -0.24
N LEU A 741 -61.94 22.88 1.07
CA LEU A 741 -61.45 21.68 1.74
C LEU A 741 -62.06 20.40 1.13
N GLU A 742 -63.37 20.37 0.88
CA GLU A 742 -64.05 19.25 0.22
C GLU A 742 -63.50 18.96 -1.18
N TYR A 743 -63.16 20.00 -1.96
CA TYR A 743 -62.58 19.85 -3.29
C TYR A 743 -61.23 19.13 -3.25
N PHE A 744 -60.32 19.58 -2.38
CA PHE A 744 -59.01 18.94 -2.24
C PHE A 744 -59.11 17.55 -1.61
N ALA A 745 -59.99 17.36 -0.61
CA ALA A 745 -60.23 16.06 0.01
C ALA A 745 -60.84 15.04 -0.98
N ALA A 746 -61.74 15.46 -1.88
CA ALA A 746 -62.32 14.60 -2.91
C ALA A 746 -61.27 14.10 -3.93
N GLY A 747 -60.21 14.88 -4.13
CA GLY A 747 -59.04 14.52 -4.95
C GLY A 747 -57.88 13.89 -4.16
N ASP A 748 -58.08 13.52 -2.88
CA ASP A 748 -57.02 13.06 -1.96
C ASP A 748 -55.76 13.94 -1.97
N TYR A 749 -55.95 15.26 -2.12
CA TYR A 749 -54.88 16.26 -2.21
C TYR A 749 -53.87 16.03 -3.34
N GLN A 750 -54.19 15.23 -4.36
CA GLN A 750 -53.27 14.94 -5.48
C GLN A 750 -52.76 16.20 -6.16
N GLN A 751 -53.60 17.22 -6.29
CA GLN A 751 -53.24 18.50 -6.91
C GLN A 751 -52.13 19.23 -6.15
N PHE A 752 -52.01 19.03 -4.83
CA PHE A 752 -50.93 19.60 -4.02
C PHE A 752 -49.60 18.90 -4.32
N PHE A 753 -49.60 17.57 -4.38
CA PHE A 753 -48.38 16.80 -4.68
C PHE A 753 -47.94 16.90 -6.14
N GLU A 754 -48.88 17.00 -7.09
CA GLU A 754 -48.57 17.35 -8.49
C GLU A 754 -47.87 18.70 -8.58
N LEU A 755 -48.32 19.71 -7.84
CA LEU A 755 -47.67 21.01 -7.81
C LEU A 755 -46.24 20.95 -7.26
N LEU A 756 -45.99 20.17 -6.20
CA LEU A 756 -44.64 19.97 -5.65
C LEU A 756 -43.70 19.30 -6.67
N ARG A 757 -44.22 18.36 -7.46
CA ARG A 757 -43.46 17.70 -8.53
C ARG A 757 -43.20 18.63 -9.72
N ASP A 758 -44.21 19.36 -10.17
CA ASP A 758 -44.10 20.30 -11.30
C ASP A 758 -43.17 21.48 -11.00
N LYS A 759 -43.02 21.83 -9.72
CA LYS A 759 -42.18 22.94 -9.24
C LYS A 759 -40.88 22.47 -8.55
N ASN A 760 -40.50 21.21 -8.74
CA ASN A 760 -39.33 20.60 -8.11
C ASN A 760 -38.01 21.35 -8.37
N GLU A 761 -37.77 21.84 -9.59
CA GLU A 761 -36.56 22.60 -9.96
C GLU A 761 -36.48 23.92 -9.18
N ILE A 762 -37.58 24.68 -9.11
CA ILE A 762 -37.65 25.95 -8.36
C ILE A 762 -37.46 25.70 -6.87
N LEU A 763 -38.06 24.63 -6.33
CA LEU A 763 -37.89 24.23 -4.93
C LEU A 763 -36.44 23.84 -4.64
N ALA A 764 -35.78 23.10 -5.56
CA ALA A 764 -34.37 22.73 -5.44
C ALA A 764 -33.44 23.94 -5.50
N GLU A 765 -33.69 24.88 -6.41
CA GLU A 765 -32.95 26.15 -6.50
C GLU A 765 -33.12 26.99 -5.24
N SER A 766 -34.34 27.08 -4.70
CA SER A 766 -34.63 27.81 -3.46
C SER A 766 -33.93 27.17 -2.26
N LEU A 767 -33.97 25.83 -2.13
CA LEU A 767 -33.23 25.10 -1.10
C LEU A 767 -31.72 25.37 -1.21
N LEU A 768 -31.15 25.31 -2.41
CA LEU A 768 -29.72 25.54 -2.64
C LEU A 768 -29.29 26.99 -2.33
N ASN A 769 -30.09 27.98 -2.73
CA ASN A 769 -29.83 29.39 -2.43
C ASN A 769 -29.85 29.67 -0.92
N ASN A 770 -30.69 28.96 -0.17
CA ASN A 770 -30.77 29.07 1.28
C ASN A 770 -29.70 28.24 2.01
N LEU A 771 -29.19 27.16 1.41
CA LEU A 771 -28.05 26.41 1.96
C LEU A 771 -26.81 27.30 2.14
N ASP A 772 -26.58 28.26 1.22
CA ASP A 772 -25.51 29.24 1.38
C ASP A 772 -25.67 30.10 2.64
N GLN A 773 -26.90 30.55 2.94
CA GLN A 773 -27.19 31.33 4.14
C GLN A 773 -27.05 30.48 5.41
N LEU A 774 -27.57 29.25 5.39
CA LEU A 774 -27.44 28.31 6.51
C LEU A 774 -25.97 27.97 6.79
N LEU A 775 -25.15 27.79 5.76
CA LEU A 775 -23.71 27.58 5.94
C LEU A 775 -23.02 28.83 6.49
N LEU A 776 -23.44 30.03 6.07
CA LEU A 776 -22.93 31.32 6.56
C LEU A 776 -23.36 31.63 8.00
N GLU A 777 -24.51 31.12 8.45
CA GLU A 777 -25.04 31.29 9.81
C GLU A 777 -24.67 30.14 10.75
N LEU A 778 -24.19 29.01 10.21
CA LEU A 778 -23.73 27.89 11.02
C LEU A 778 -22.73 28.40 12.06
N GLU A 779 -22.94 28.11 13.34
CA GLU A 779 -21.99 28.51 14.37
C GLU A 779 -20.89 27.43 14.52
N PRO A 780 -19.70 27.76 15.01
CA PRO A 780 -18.65 26.78 15.24
C PRO A 780 -19.09 25.63 16.15
N ALA A 781 -19.98 25.90 17.10
CA ALA A 781 -20.54 24.88 18.01
C ALA A 781 -21.41 23.87 17.26
N ASP A 782 -22.21 24.32 16.31
CA ASP A 782 -23.10 23.47 15.51
C ASP A 782 -22.30 22.66 14.48
N PHE A 783 -21.30 23.28 13.84
CA PHE A 783 -20.36 22.56 12.99
C PHE A 783 -19.60 21.48 13.76
N LYS A 784 -19.17 21.80 14.98
CA LYS A 784 -18.50 20.84 15.86
C LYS A 784 -19.43 19.72 16.29
N ALA A 785 -20.70 20.00 16.54
CA ALA A 785 -21.72 19.00 16.82
C ALA A 785 -21.97 18.10 15.59
N LEU A 786 -22.02 18.67 14.38
CA LEU A 786 -22.11 17.94 13.12
C LEU A 786 -20.90 17.01 12.90
N VAL A 787 -19.68 17.53 13.05
CA VAL A 787 -18.45 16.70 12.99
C VAL A 787 -18.44 15.64 14.08
N GLY A 788 -18.93 15.97 15.29
CA GLY A 788 -19.05 15.05 16.43
C GLY A 788 -20.03 13.90 16.18
N ALA A 789 -21.14 14.16 15.47
CA ALA A 789 -22.10 13.11 15.07
C ALA A 789 -21.49 12.14 14.03
N LEU A 790 -20.57 12.63 13.20
CA LEU A 790 -19.88 11.85 12.15
C LEU A 790 -18.56 11.21 12.63
N GLU A 791 -18.06 11.61 13.80
CA GLU A 791 -16.73 11.27 14.32
C GLU A 791 -16.50 9.75 14.38
N GLN A 792 -17.48 9.00 14.87
CA GLN A 792 -17.38 7.55 15.01
C GLN A 792 -17.29 6.85 13.64
N GLN A 793 -18.08 7.32 12.67
CA GLN A 793 -18.13 6.75 11.33
C GLN A 793 -16.82 7.01 10.60
N ILE A 794 -16.37 8.27 10.57
CA ILE A 794 -15.09 8.68 9.98
C ILE A 794 -13.92 7.89 10.58
N ASN A 795 -13.87 7.72 11.90
CA ASN A 795 -12.81 6.94 12.54
C ASN A 795 -12.87 5.44 12.16
N SER A 796 -14.07 4.87 12.00
CA SER A 796 -14.25 3.47 11.59
C SER A 796 -13.78 3.22 10.16
N SER A 797 -14.10 4.15 9.26
CA SER A 797 -13.69 4.20 7.85
C SER A 797 -12.18 4.31 7.67
N LEU A 798 -11.56 5.26 8.38
CA LEU A 798 -10.11 5.45 8.38
C LEU A 798 -9.40 4.18 8.90
N THR A 799 -9.95 3.54 9.93
CA THR A 799 -9.44 2.27 10.48
C THR A 799 -9.51 1.14 9.44
N GLN A 800 -10.58 1.04 8.64
CA GLN A 800 -10.67 0.07 7.55
C GLN A 800 -9.68 0.37 6.42
N LYS A 801 -9.43 1.65 6.10
CA LYS A 801 -8.49 2.01 5.04
C LYS A 801 -7.04 1.68 5.39
N VAL A 802 -6.66 1.84 6.66
CA VAL A 802 -5.36 1.43 7.22
C VAL A 802 -5.06 -0.03 6.95
N ASP A 803 -6.07 -0.91 6.94
CA ASP A 803 -5.89 -2.34 6.63
C ASP A 803 -5.39 -2.60 5.20
N SER A 804 -5.62 -1.65 4.29
CA SER A 804 -5.19 -1.71 2.89
C SER A 804 -3.92 -0.91 2.59
N PHE A 805 -3.28 -0.31 3.62
CA PHE A 805 -2.12 0.55 3.43
C PHE A 805 -0.85 -0.24 3.11
N ASP A 806 -0.17 0.12 2.02
CA ASP A 806 1.11 -0.46 1.63
C ASP A 806 2.26 0.40 2.18
N PHE A 807 2.75 0.01 3.36
CA PHE A 807 3.88 0.68 4.03
C PHE A 807 5.16 0.65 3.19
N ARG A 808 5.41 -0.43 2.45
CA ARG A 808 6.62 -0.54 1.62
C ARG A 808 6.57 0.49 0.50
N ALA A 809 5.45 0.54 -0.23
CA ALA A 809 5.26 1.49 -1.33
C ALA A 809 5.38 2.95 -0.85
N ALA A 810 4.87 3.25 0.34
CA ALA A 810 4.96 4.59 0.93
C ALA A 810 6.42 5.00 1.21
N VAL A 811 7.22 4.12 1.84
CA VAL A 811 8.63 4.42 2.12
C VAL A 811 9.46 4.47 0.83
N GLU A 812 9.22 3.59 -0.14
CA GLU A 812 9.90 3.62 -1.44
C GLU A 812 9.66 4.94 -2.19
N LYS A 813 8.40 5.42 -2.21
CA LYS A 813 8.04 6.71 -2.80
C LYS A 813 8.75 7.86 -2.09
N TYR A 814 8.77 7.86 -0.76
CA TYR A 814 9.45 8.90 0.02
C TYR A 814 10.95 8.96 -0.29
N LEU A 815 11.63 7.82 -0.31
CA LEU A 815 13.07 7.75 -0.58
C LEU A 815 13.42 8.19 -2.01
N SER A 816 12.45 8.21 -2.93
CA SER A 816 12.63 8.64 -4.32
C SER A 816 12.61 10.17 -4.52
N GLN A 817 12.18 10.95 -3.52
CA GLN A 817 12.13 12.41 -3.60
C GLN A 817 13.54 13.04 -3.48
N GLU A 818 13.79 14.12 -4.22
CA GLU A 818 15.12 14.78 -4.32
C GLU A 818 15.57 15.46 -3.00
N GLU A 819 14.65 16.03 -2.22
CA GLU A 819 14.95 16.66 -0.92
C GLU A 819 14.63 15.72 0.25
N ASN A 820 15.29 14.56 0.32
CA ASN A 820 15.06 13.65 1.45
C ASN A 820 15.80 14.07 2.75
N TYR A 821 15.21 13.71 3.89
CA TYR A 821 15.75 14.07 5.22
C TYR A 821 16.95 13.23 5.66
N LEU A 822 17.40 12.30 4.82
CA LEU A 822 18.52 11.42 5.16
C LEU A 822 19.83 12.20 5.33
N SER A 823 19.96 13.36 4.69
CA SER A 823 21.10 14.29 4.89
C SER A 823 21.18 14.82 6.34
N LYS A 824 20.03 15.12 6.97
CA LYS A 824 19.99 15.54 8.38
C LYS A 824 20.32 14.37 9.29
N LEU A 825 19.81 13.18 9.00
CA LEU A 825 20.11 11.96 9.75
C LEU A 825 21.60 11.60 9.65
N GLU A 826 22.17 11.64 8.45
CA GLU A 826 23.60 11.50 8.19
C GLU A 826 24.38 12.47 9.07
N SER A 827 24.05 13.77 9.07
CA SER A 827 24.79 14.76 9.88
C SER A 827 24.77 14.44 11.39
N ARG A 828 23.65 13.92 11.90
CA ARG A 828 23.49 13.52 13.31
C ARG A 828 24.28 12.25 13.63
N ILE A 829 24.20 11.23 12.77
CA ILE A 829 24.97 9.98 12.90
C ILE A 829 26.48 10.29 12.81
N VAL A 830 26.88 11.05 11.80
CA VAL A 830 28.28 11.40 11.49
C VAL A 830 28.91 12.30 12.56
N SER A 831 28.14 13.24 13.15
CA SER A 831 28.62 14.08 14.25
C SER A 831 28.75 13.32 15.57
N GLY A 832 28.01 12.22 15.73
CA GLY A 832 28.15 11.31 16.85
C GLY A 832 29.44 10.48 16.80
N PHE A 833 29.96 10.15 15.61
CA PHE A 833 31.06 9.20 15.50
C PHE A 833 32.34 9.64 16.21
N SER A 834 32.78 8.77 17.12
CA SER A 834 34.07 8.85 17.78
C SER A 834 34.74 7.47 17.80
N LEU A 835 36.05 7.45 18.06
CA LEU A 835 36.79 6.18 18.19
C LEU A 835 36.29 5.35 19.38
N GLU A 836 35.79 6.01 20.43
CA GLU A 836 35.14 5.35 21.59
C GLU A 836 33.81 4.68 21.22
N GLN A 837 33.08 5.23 20.25
CA GLN A 837 31.86 4.57 19.75
C GLN A 837 32.20 3.36 18.90
N LEU A 838 33.31 3.40 18.14
CA LEU A 838 33.78 2.24 17.40
C LEU A 838 34.18 1.11 18.35
N SER A 839 34.89 1.41 19.45
CA SER A 839 35.23 0.38 20.45
C SER A 839 33.99 -0.19 21.13
N ALA A 840 32.97 0.64 21.40
CA ALA A 840 31.68 0.18 21.92
C ALA A 840 30.88 -0.67 20.91
N PHE A 841 31.04 -0.43 19.61
CA PHE A 841 30.35 -1.15 18.54
C PHE A 841 30.89 -2.58 18.38
N VAL A 842 32.21 -2.74 18.36
CA VAL A 842 32.87 -4.06 18.23
C VAL A 842 32.92 -4.84 19.55
N ASN A 843 32.38 -4.28 20.64
CA ASN A 843 32.39 -4.91 21.95
C ASN A 843 31.37 -6.06 22.05
N GLY A 844 31.85 -7.20 22.54
CA GLY A 844 31.05 -8.31 23.02
C GLY A 844 31.52 -9.67 22.52
N LYS A 845 30.63 -10.65 22.64
CA LYS A 845 30.88 -12.03 22.29
C LYS A 845 30.33 -12.32 20.91
N TYR A 846 31.16 -12.91 20.06
CA TYR A 846 30.86 -13.29 18.69
C TYR A 846 31.04 -14.79 18.55
N LYS A 847 30.15 -15.44 17.82
CA LYS A 847 30.23 -16.86 17.53
C LYS A 847 30.57 -17.04 16.05
N VAL A 848 31.67 -17.72 15.77
CA VAL A 848 32.20 -17.98 14.43
C VAL A 848 32.13 -19.48 14.21
N ASN A 849 31.18 -19.94 13.42
CA ASN A 849 31.04 -21.35 13.07
C ASN A 849 31.77 -21.63 11.76
N LEU A 850 32.75 -22.53 11.79
CA LEU A 850 33.43 -23.01 10.59
C LEU A 850 32.79 -24.33 10.16
N ASN A 851 32.29 -24.37 8.92
CA ASN A 851 31.81 -25.59 8.30
C ASN A 851 32.91 -26.33 7.53
N SER A 852 32.64 -27.56 7.08
CA SER A 852 33.58 -28.38 6.29
C SER A 852 34.13 -27.66 5.06
N SER A 853 33.30 -26.93 4.31
CA SER A 853 33.75 -26.15 3.16
C SER A 853 34.71 -25.00 3.54
N GLN A 854 34.45 -24.30 4.64
CA GLN A 854 35.31 -23.23 5.15
C GLN A 854 36.62 -23.77 5.72
N LEU A 855 36.57 -24.89 6.45
CA LEU A 855 37.77 -25.60 6.92
C LEU A 855 38.62 -26.09 5.74
N LYS A 856 37.98 -26.64 4.70
CA LYS A 856 38.64 -27.01 3.44
C LYS A 856 39.36 -25.82 2.81
N GLN A 857 38.73 -24.64 2.75
CA GLN A 857 39.38 -23.43 2.23
C GLN A 857 40.54 -22.96 3.11
N LEU A 858 40.43 -23.05 4.43
CA LEU A 858 41.52 -22.72 5.36
C LEU A 858 42.73 -23.64 5.17
N LEU A 859 42.51 -24.94 4.99
CA LEU A 859 43.60 -25.93 4.81
C LEU A 859 44.40 -25.76 3.52
N LYS A 860 43.81 -25.13 2.48
CA LYS A 860 44.52 -24.76 1.25
C LYS A 860 45.43 -23.55 1.40
N ASN A 861 45.31 -22.80 2.49
CA ASN A 861 46.10 -21.60 2.66
C ASN A 861 47.50 -21.98 3.18
N ARG A 862 48.52 -21.75 2.35
CA ARG A 862 49.94 -22.00 2.65
C ARG A 862 50.44 -21.35 3.94
N GLU A 863 49.78 -20.31 4.43
CA GLU A 863 50.13 -19.68 5.70
C GLU A 863 49.87 -20.58 6.91
N PHE A 864 49.19 -21.71 6.73
CA PHE A 864 49.05 -22.78 7.72
C PHE A 864 50.12 -23.88 7.60
N TYR A 865 51.04 -23.87 6.62
CA TYR A 865 52.14 -24.87 6.54
C TYR A 865 53.02 -24.97 7.79
N PRO A 866 53.31 -23.88 8.53
CA PRO A 866 53.98 -23.99 9.83
C PRO A 866 53.21 -24.83 10.86
N PHE A 867 51.87 -24.88 10.78
CA PHE A 867 51.06 -25.75 11.62
C PHE A 867 51.23 -27.22 11.23
N PHE A 868 51.24 -27.51 9.93
CA PHE A 868 51.54 -28.87 9.44
C PHE A 868 52.95 -29.32 9.84
N LYS A 869 53.95 -28.43 9.79
CA LYS A 869 55.31 -28.70 10.31
C LYS A 869 55.31 -29.08 11.79
N PHE A 870 54.51 -28.40 12.62
CA PHE A 870 54.36 -28.74 14.04
C PHE A 870 53.65 -30.08 14.26
N LEU A 871 52.64 -30.39 13.46
CA LEU A 871 51.87 -31.64 13.56
C LEU A 871 52.58 -32.85 12.92
N ALA A 872 53.48 -32.64 11.96
CA ALA A 872 54.07 -33.72 11.17
C ALA A 872 54.81 -34.79 12.00
N PRO A 873 55.68 -34.44 12.97
CA PRO A 873 56.30 -35.45 13.86
C PRO A 873 55.27 -36.28 14.63
N GLN A 874 54.11 -35.70 14.93
CA GLN A 874 53.08 -36.29 15.76
C GLN A 874 52.15 -37.21 14.95
N LEU A 875 51.93 -36.92 13.67
CA LEU A 875 51.23 -37.82 12.75
C LEU A 875 52.02 -39.13 12.51
N LEU A 876 53.33 -39.09 12.71
CA LEU A 876 54.23 -40.23 12.58
C LEU A 876 54.25 -41.12 13.83
N ASP A 877 53.47 -40.83 14.88
CA ASP A 877 53.27 -41.73 16.03
C ASP A 877 52.30 -42.88 15.76
N GLY A 878 51.54 -42.83 14.67
CA GLY A 878 50.64 -43.90 14.25
C GLY A 878 51.38 -45.20 13.88
N LYS A 879 50.68 -46.34 13.96
CA LYS A 879 51.19 -47.65 13.51
C LYS A 879 51.28 -47.70 11.97
N MET A 880 52.37 -47.20 11.40
CA MET A 880 52.73 -47.42 10.00
C MET A 880 53.85 -48.46 9.94
N GLU A 881 53.50 -49.70 9.58
CA GLU A 881 54.44 -50.80 9.41
C GLU A 881 54.84 -50.90 7.93
N PHE A 882 56.13 -50.75 7.62
CA PHE A 882 56.69 -50.97 6.29
C PHE A 882 57.59 -52.21 6.31
N ASP A 883 57.30 -53.17 5.44
CA ASP A 883 58.07 -54.41 5.31
C ASP A 883 59.36 -54.18 4.49
N LEU A 884 60.32 -53.53 5.15
CA LEU A 884 61.60 -53.15 4.58
C LEU A 884 62.40 -54.39 4.13
N LYS A 885 62.28 -55.52 4.85
CA LYS A 885 62.94 -56.80 4.53
C LYS A 885 62.52 -57.28 3.15
N ASN A 886 61.21 -57.43 2.91
CA ASN A 886 60.72 -57.93 1.63
C ASN A 886 61.01 -56.96 0.48
N TYR A 887 61.06 -55.65 0.76
CA TYR A 887 61.46 -54.66 -0.24
C TYR A 887 62.94 -54.80 -0.63
N PHE A 888 63.87 -54.87 0.34
CA PHE A 888 65.30 -55.03 0.05
C PHE A 888 65.62 -56.38 -0.59
N LEU A 889 65.04 -57.48 -0.11
CA LEU A 889 65.25 -58.80 -0.70
C LEU A 889 64.76 -58.84 -2.15
N LYS A 890 63.61 -58.21 -2.43
CA LYS A 890 63.11 -58.08 -3.81
C LYS A 890 64.06 -57.28 -4.69
N LEU A 891 64.67 -56.22 -4.16
CA LEU A 891 65.62 -55.38 -4.88
C LEU A 891 66.94 -56.11 -5.17
N LEU A 892 67.53 -56.78 -4.17
CA LEU A 892 68.76 -57.58 -4.33
C LEU A 892 68.57 -58.77 -5.29
N LYS A 893 67.39 -59.39 -5.28
CA LYS A 893 67.01 -60.46 -6.23
C LYS A 893 66.75 -59.93 -7.64
N GLN A 894 66.19 -58.74 -7.79
CA GLN A 894 65.83 -58.18 -9.09
C GLN A 894 67.07 -57.77 -9.91
N ASP A 895 68.13 -57.29 -9.23
CA ASP A 895 69.35 -56.78 -9.87
C ASP A 895 70.60 -57.57 -9.43
N SER A 896 70.47 -58.90 -9.26
CA SER A 896 71.52 -59.79 -8.72
C SER A 896 72.86 -59.68 -9.44
N ASP A 897 72.85 -59.61 -10.77
CA ASP A 897 74.06 -59.55 -11.60
C ASP A 897 74.88 -58.30 -11.31
N TYR A 898 74.20 -57.15 -11.12
CA TYR A 898 74.83 -55.89 -10.79
C TYR A 898 75.55 -55.97 -9.44
N TYR A 899 74.89 -56.53 -8.43
CA TYR A 899 75.46 -56.62 -7.08
C TYR A 899 76.57 -57.66 -6.99
N LEU A 900 76.47 -58.76 -7.73
CA LEU A 900 77.55 -59.74 -7.89
C LEU A 900 78.79 -59.10 -8.54
N ASP A 901 78.60 -58.33 -9.61
CA ASP A 901 79.69 -57.60 -10.28
C ASP A 901 80.35 -56.57 -9.36
N GLN A 902 79.58 -55.84 -8.57
CA GLN A 902 80.14 -54.92 -7.58
C GLN A 902 80.96 -55.65 -6.51
N THR A 903 80.50 -56.81 -6.06
CA THR A 903 81.20 -57.62 -5.05
C THR A 903 82.55 -58.11 -5.59
N LEU A 904 82.58 -58.58 -6.83
CA LEU A 904 83.83 -58.98 -7.51
C LEU A 904 84.78 -57.80 -7.69
N ASN A 905 84.28 -56.63 -8.08
CA ASN A 905 85.12 -55.43 -8.21
C ASN A 905 85.79 -55.06 -6.88
N ILE A 906 85.04 -55.10 -5.76
CA ILE A 906 85.59 -54.85 -4.42
C ILE A 906 86.65 -55.89 -4.04
N PHE A 907 86.43 -57.16 -4.37
CA PHE A 907 87.42 -58.22 -4.17
C PHE A 907 88.75 -57.91 -4.91
N PHE A 908 88.69 -57.47 -6.16
CA PHE A 908 89.88 -57.10 -6.93
C PHE A 908 90.57 -55.83 -6.42
N GLU A 909 89.83 -54.85 -5.88
CA GLU A 909 90.42 -53.66 -5.24
C GLU A 909 91.28 -54.01 -4.01
N GLN A 910 91.03 -55.16 -3.36
CA GLN A 910 91.79 -55.62 -2.19
C GLN A 910 92.95 -56.56 -2.54
N GLN A 911 93.34 -56.65 -3.82
CA GLN A 911 94.38 -57.56 -4.33
C GLN A 911 95.66 -57.58 -3.49
N GLU A 912 96.24 -56.42 -3.14
CA GLU A 912 97.50 -56.37 -2.36
C GLU A 912 97.37 -56.97 -0.95
N LYS A 913 96.20 -56.84 -0.31
CA LYS A 913 95.97 -57.40 1.03
C LYS A 913 95.78 -58.90 0.96
N ILE A 914 94.94 -59.36 0.04
CA ILE A 914 94.64 -60.79 -0.14
C ILE A 914 95.90 -61.55 -0.55
N ALA A 915 96.72 -60.95 -1.41
CA ALA A 915 98.01 -61.50 -1.83
C ALA A 915 98.98 -61.79 -0.66
N ARG A 916 98.99 -60.95 0.38
CA ARG A 916 99.85 -61.18 1.56
C ARG A 916 99.38 -62.34 2.42
N LEU A 917 98.11 -62.70 2.35
CA LEU A 917 97.51 -63.82 3.08
C LEU A 917 97.78 -65.16 2.40
N ILE A 918 98.01 -65.15 1.09
CA ILE A 918 98.47 -66.29 0.30
C ILE A 918 99.98 -66.49 0.58
N ASN A 919 100.30 -67.20 1.68
CA ASN A 919 101.65 -67.31 2.23
C ASN A 919 102.55 -68.31 1.46
N PHE A 920 103.48 -67.82 0.65
CA PHE A 920 104.43 -68.66 -0.10
C PHE A 920 105.68 -69.12 0.68
N LYS A 921 105.79 -68.86 2.00
CA LYS A 921 106.94 -69.26 2.84
C LYS A 921 108.33 -68.94 2.24
N LYS A 922 108.40 -67.88 1.43
CA LYS A 922 109.59 -67.53 0.62
C LYS A 922 110.84 -67.34 1.48
N ASP A 923 110.69 -66.71 2.64
CA ASP A 923 111.79 -66.38 3.54
C ASP A 923 112.37 -67.64 4.21
N GLU A 924 111.52 -68.59 4.61
CA GLU A 924 111.95 -69.89 5.16
C GLU A 924 112.68 -70.76 4.13
N ILE A 925 112.27 -70.72 2.85
CA ILE A 925 112.97 -71.44 1.78
C ILE A 925 114.34 -70.84 1.49
N ILE A 926 114.44 -69.51 1.45
CA ILE A 926 115.71 -68.79 1.29
C ILE A 926 116.67 -69.10 2.43
N GLU A 927 116.17 -69.12 3.67
CA GLU A 927 116.99 -69.33 4.86
C GLU A 927 117.53 -70.77 4.92
N ASN A 928 116.70 -71.76 4.61
CA ASN A 928 117.15 -73.16 4.46
C ASN A 928 118.20 -73.34 3.35
N GLU A 929 118.07 -72.62 2.23
CA GLU A 929 119.01 -72.74 1.10
C GLU A 929 120.33 -71.98 1.33
N LYS A 930 120.35 -70.98 2.23
CA LYS A 930 121.59 -70.35 2.74
C LYS A 930 122.43 -71.32 3.59
N GLU A 931 121.81 -72.26 4.30
CA GLU A 931 122.51 -73.14 5.25
C GLU A 931 123.19 -74.35 4.58
N LYS A 932 122.71 -74.77 3.40
CA LYS A 932 123.13 -75.98 2.67
C LYS A 932 124.57 -75.91 2.14
N GLU A 933 125.40 -76.92 2.42
CA GLU A 933 126.75 -77.03 1.82
C GLU A 933 126.66 -77.28 0.31
N GLY A 934 127.16 -76.34 -0.49
CA GLY A 934 127.04 -76.35 -1.95
C GLY A 934 125.80 -75.62 -2.50
N GLY A 935 124.95 -75.05 -1.63
CA GLY A 935 123.78 -74.26 -2.02
C GLY A 935 124.16 -72.99 -2.78
N LEU A 936 123.33 -72.62 -3.77
CA LEU A 936 123.54 -71.48 -4.68
C LEU A 936 123.79 -70.14 -3.94
N LEU A 937 123.28 -70.00 -2.73
CA LEU A 937 123.27 -68.74 -1.96
C LEU A 937 124.44 -68.57 -0.98
N LYS A 938 125.21 -69.63 -0.68
CA LYS A 938 126.23 -69.60 0.39
C LYS A 938 127.56 -68.95 -0.02
N ASN A 939 127.84 -68.79 -1.32
CA ASN A 939 129.17 -68.38 -1.82
C ASN A 939 129.25 -67.03 -2.58
N THR A 940 128.23 -66.16 -2.53
CA THR A 940 128.29 -64.83 -3.18
C THR A 940 127.72 -63.71 -2.30
N LEU A 941 128.59 -62.95 -1.63
CA LEU A 941 128.23 -61.81 -0.73
C LEU A 941 127.50 -60.63 -1.42
N ILE A 942 127.49 -60.56 -2.76
CA ILE A 942 126.77 -59.53 -3.54
C ILE A 942 125.40 -60.04 -4.05
N SER A 943 125.08 -61.33 -3.87
CA SER A 943 123.88 -61.95 -4.46
C SER A 943 122.62 -61.89 -3.59
N SER A 944 122.74 -61.80 -2.25
CA SER A 944 121.61 -61.98 -1.33
C SER A 944 120.57 -60.86 -1.38
N ALA A 945 121.00 -59.59 -1.46
CA ALA A 945 120.09 -58.44 -1.53
C ALA A 945 119.44 -58.27 -2.92
N LEU A 946 120.19 -58.59 -3.99
CA LEU A 946 119.65 -58.61 -5.36
C LEU A 946 118.62 -59.75 -5.53
N TYR A 947 118.82 -60.88 -4.85
CA TYR A 947 117.87 -61.99 -4.79
C TYR A 947 116.59 -61.63 -4.01
N MET A 948 116.71 -60.99 -2.84
CA MET A 948 115.53 -60.59 -2.05
C MET A 948 114.67 -59.59 -2.82
N ALA A 949 115.28 -58.58 -3.46
CA ALA A 949 114.56 -57.64 -4.30
C ALA A 949 113.94 -58.28 -5.56
N ASP A 950 114.61 -59.26 -6.18
CA ASP A 950 114.07 -60.01 -7.32
C ASP A 950 112.94 -60.97 -6.93
N LEU A 951 112.93 -61.45 -5.67
CA LEU A 951 111.93 -62.37 -5.14
C LEU A 951 110.68 -61.64 -4.64
N ASP A 952 110.83 -60.46 -4.03
CA ASP A 952 109.69 -59.58 -3.76
C ASP A 952 109.01 -59.19 -5.08
N GLN A 953 109.80 -58.76 -6.07
CA GLN A 953 109.30 -58.48 -7.41
C GLN A 953 108.70 -59.72 -8.09
N PHE A 954 109.21 -60.92 -7.81
CA PHE A 954 108.64 -62.18 -8.32
C PHE A 954 107.28 -62.46 -7.72
N VAL A 955 107.15 -62.34 -6.39
CA VAL A 955 105.87 -62.56 -5.69
C VAL A 955 104.84 -61.52 -6.13
N ASP A 956 105.20 -60.25 -6.23
CA ASP A 956 104.29 -59.20 -6.71
C ASP A 956 103.82 -59.47 -8.16
N ALA A 957 104.73 -59.90 -9.05
CA ALA A 957 104.38 -60.25 -10.43
C ALA A 957 103.51 -61.53 -10.53
N VAL A 958 103.79 -62.53 -9.70
CA VAL A 958 102.94 -63.73 -9.57
C VAL A 958 101.55 -63.34 -9.10
N VAL A 959 101.45 -62.49 -8.07
CA VAL A 959 100.18 -61.97 -7.55
C VAL A 959 99.42 -61.24 -8.64
N GLU A 960 100.07 -60.36 -9.40
CA GLU A 960 99.44 -59.67 -10.53
C GLU A 960 98.90 -60.66 -11.58
N ARG A 961 99.65 -61.71 -11.90
CA ARG A 961 99.18 -62.77 -12.82
C ARG A 961 98.04 -63.60 -12.26
N VAL A 962 98.10 -63.98 -10.98
CA VAL A 962 97.04 -64.73 -10.30
C VAL A 962 95.75 -63.94 -10.33
N PHE A 963 95.76 -62.68 -9.93
CA PHE A 963 94.56 -61.85 -9.92
C PHE A 963 94.06 -61.53 -11.33
N ASN A 964 94.94 -61.38 -12.31
CA ASN A 964 94.57 -61.21 -13.71
C ASN A 964 93.89 -62.47 -14.27
N LYS A 965 94.43 -63.67 -14.01
CA LYS A 965 93.80 -64.96 -14.36
C LYS A 965 92.48 -65.15 -13.61
N LEU A 966 92.43 -64.84 -12.32
CA LEU A 966 91.18 -64.88 -11.56
C LEU A 966 90.12 -63.99 -12.22
N GLN A 967 90.46 -62.74 -12.52
CA GLN A 967 89.53 -61.75 -13.06
C GLN A 967 89.08 -62.05 -14.50
N ASN A 968 90.02 -62.41 -15.38
CA ASN A 968 89.77 -62.47 -16.82
C ASN A 968 89.57 -63.89 -17.36
N GLU A 969 89.88 -64.92 -16.57
CA GLU A 969 89.74 -66.33 -16.95
C GLU A 969 88.81 -67.05 -15.96
N TYR A 970 89.23 -67.26 -14.72
CA TYR A 970 88.53 -68.14 -13.77
C TYR A 970 87.13 -67.65 -13.40
N PHE A 971 86.94 -66.39 -12.96
CA PHE A 971 85.63 -65.90 -12.58
C PHE A 971 84.70 -65.61 -13.78
N VAL A 972 85.27 -65.47 -14.97
CA VAL A 972 84.49 -65.41 -16.22
C VAL A 972 83.96 -66.79 -16.57
N ASP A 973 84.80 -67.82 -16.49
CA ASP A 973 84.44 -69.20 -16.82
C ASP A 973 83.55 -69.86 -15.75
N GLN A 974 83.72 -69.48 -14.48
CA GLN A 974 82.95 -70.00 -13.34
C GLN A 974 81.80 -69.06 -12.92
N ARG A 975 81.35 -68.16 -13.81
CA ARG A 975 80.28 -67.18 -13.51
C ARG A 975 78.99 -67.82 -13.00
N ASP A 976 78.54 -68.92 -13.62
CA ASP A 976 77.33 -69.64 -13.21
C ASP A 976 77.44 -70.14 -11.76
N LYS A 977 78.64 -70.57 -11.32
CA LYS A 977 78.87 -71.00 -9.93
C LYS A 977 78.81 -69.84 -8.95
N LEU A 978 79.35 -68.67 -9.32
CA LEU A 978 79.28 -67.45 -8.51
C LEU A 978 77.84 -66.94 -8.38
N GLU A 979 77.04 -67.04 -9.44
CA GLU A 979 75.61 -66.70 -9.41
C GLU A 979 74.82 -67.65 -8.51
N VAL A 980 75.16 -68.95 -8.51
CA VAL A 980 74.60 -69.92 -7.58
C VAL A 980 75.02 -69.62 -6.14
N LEU A 981 76.28 -69.29 -5.88
CA LEU A 981 76.76 -68.88 -4.55
C LEU A 981 76.02 -67.64 -4.04
N TYR A 982 75.89 -66.63 -4.89
CA TYR A 982 75.16 -65.40 -4.57
C TYR A 982 73.65 -65.67 -4.35
N SER A 983 73.05 -66.54 -5.15
CA SER A 983 71.64 -66.92 -5.00
C SER A 983 71.40 -67.74 -3.72
N ASN A 984 72.29 -68.69 -3.41
CA ASN A 984 72.23 -69.46 -2.17
C ASN A 984 72.37 -68.53 -0.95
N LEU A 985 73.30 -67.58 -1.00
CA LEU A 985 73.43 -66.55 0.03
C LEU A 985 72.12 -65.76 0.20
N LEU A 986 71.47 -65.34 -0.90
CA LEU A 986 70.19 -64.63 -0.85
C LEU A 986 69.02 -65.50 -0.34
N GLU A 987 68.97 -66.78 -0.68
CA GLU A 987 67.97 -67.74 -0.18
C GLU A 987 68.20 -68.05 1.31
N GLU A 988 69.45 -68.20 1.74
CA GLU A 988 69.79 -68.42 3.14
C GLU A 988 69.44 -67.18 3.97
N LEU A 989 69.69 -65.96 3.45
CA LEU A 989 69.25 -64.70 4.04
C LEU A 989 67.74 -64.54 4.12
N GLU A 990 67.00 -65.06 3.14
CA GLU A 990 65.53 -65.10 3.17
C GLU A 990 65.01 -66.09 4.22
N SER A 991 65.68 -67.22 4.38
CA SER A 991 65.32 -68.30 5.31
C SER A 991 65.70 -68.02 6.78
N LYS A 992 66.75 -67.22 7.01
CA LYS A 992 67.17 -66.81 8.35
C LYS A 992 66.21 -65.76 8.93
N GLU A 993 66.07 -65.80 10.25
CA GLU A 993 65.25 -64.86 11.01
C GLU A 993 65.95 -63.50 11.21
N LEU A 994 66.65 -63.01 10.19
CA LEU A 994 67.19 -61.66 10.11
C LEU A 994 66.02 -60.68 9.86
N PHE A 995 66.04 -59.50 10.48
CA PHE A 995 64.93 -58.54 10.53
C PHE A 995 63.70 -59.05 11.29
N LYS A 996 63.92 -59.76 12.41
CA LYS A 996 62.86 -60.37 13.24
C LYS A 996 62.10 -59.37 14.12
N THR A 997 62.70 -58.23 14.42
CA THR A 997 62.05 -57.16 15.17
C THR A 997 60.84 -56.69 14.37
N GLU A 998 59.64 -56.82 14.93
CA GLU A 998 58.36 -56.47 14.31
C GLU A 998 58.45 -55.09 13.63
N SER A 999 58.62 -55.08 12.30
CA SER A 999 58.79 -53.90 11.46
C SER A 999 59.92 -52.96 11.90
N LEU A 1000 60.84 -52.65 10.98
CA LEU A 1000 61.63 -51.43 11.14
C LEU A 1000 60.64 -50.28 11.30
N LYS A 1001 60.63 -49.63 12.47
CA LYS A 1001 59.68 -48.58 12.83
C LYS A 1001 60.00 -47.32 12.03
N LEU A 1002 59.74 -47.37 10.73
CA LEU A 1002 59.99 -46.32 9.76
C LEU A 1002 59.32 -45.02 10.21
N ASN A 1003 58.15 -45.14 10.82
CA ASN A 1003 57.43 -44.04 11.45
C ASN A 1003 58.27 -43.35 12.55
N GLN A 1004 58.97 -44.09 13.42
CA GLN A 1004 59.84 -43.52 14.45
C GLN A 1004 61.12 -42.91 13.88
N ILE A 1005 61.71 -43.54 12.85
CA ILE A 1005 62.88 -43.00 12.14
C ILE A 1005 62.52 -41.66 11.48
N LEU A 1006 61.41 -41.63 10.73
CA LEU A 1006 60.91 -40.41 10.10
C LEU A 1006 60.50 -39.36 11.13
N LYS A 1007 59.88 -39.76 12.25
CA LYS A 1007 59.53 -38.86 13.35
C LYS A 1007 60.78 -38.19 13.91
N ASN A 1008 61.82 -38.97 14.20
CA ASN A 1008 63.07 -38.46 14.74
C ASN A 1008 63.75 -37.51 13.73
N PHE A 1009 63.79 -37.88 12.45
CA PHE A 1009 64.35 -37.04 11.39
C PHE A 1009 63.58 -35.72 11.22
N VAL A 1010 62.25 -35.76 11.08
CA VAL A 1010 61.42 -34.54 10.91
C VAL A 1010 61.46 -33.64 12.15
N SER A 1011 61.81 -34.21 13.31
CA SER A 1011 62.02 -33.46 14.56
C SER A 1011 63.39 -32.77 14.64
N THR A 1012 64.34 -33.08 13.75
CA THR A 1012 65.62 -32.35 13.66
C THR A 1012 65.44 -31.03 12.90
N ASP A 1013 66.36 -30.08 13.09
CA ASP A 1013 66.32 -28.79 12.37
C ASP A 1013 66.35 -29.01 10.86
N GLN A 1014 67.21 -29.93 10.38
CA GLN A 1014 67.39 -30.25 8.96
C GLN A 1014 66.15 -30.92 8.36
N GLY A 1015 65.58 -31.93 9.02
CA GLY A 1015 64.37 -32.59 8.54
C GLY A 1015 63.14 -31.68 8.59
N SER A 1016 63.09 -30.79 9.57
CA SER A 1016 62.02 -29.80 9.70
C SER A 1016 62.10 -28.69 8.63
N GLU A 1017 63.31 -28.28 8.26
CA GLU A 1017 63.56 -27.34 7.15
C GLU A 1017 63.20 -27.97 5.80
N LEU A 1018 63.67 -29.19 5.55
CA LEU A 1018 63.31 -29.98 4.37
C LEU A 1018 61.80 -30.08 4.19
N LEU A 1019 61.07 -30.46 5.26
CA LEU A 1019 59.60 -30.54 5.21
C LEU A 1019 58.95 -29.21 4.85
N THR A 1020 59.52 -28.09 5.32
CA THR A 1020 58.98 -26.75 5.05
C THR A 1020 59.09 -26.43 3.57
N GLU A 1021 60.26 -26.61 2.97
CA GLU A 1021 60.49 -26.34 1.55
C GLU A 1021 59.62 -27.23 0.66
N VAL A 1022 59.48 -28.51 1.01
CA VAL A 1022 58.63 -29.44 0.24
C VAL A 1022 57.15 -29.03 0.27
N LEU A 1023 56.62 -28.57 1.41
CA LEU A 1023 55.25 -28.07 1.50
C LEU A 1023 55.04 -26.81 0.63
N TYR A 1024 56.00 -25.87 0.65
CA TYR A 1024 55.91 -24.65 -0.16
C TYR A 1024 56.07 -24.91 -1.67
N LEU A 1025 56.99 -25.79 -2.07
CA LEU A 1025 57.15 -26.20 -3.47
C LEU A 1025 55.93 -26.96 -4.00
N SER A 1026 55.18 -27.62 -3.10
CA SER A 1026 54.02 -28.44 -3.45
C SER A 1026 52.68 -27.74 -3.21
N ASP A 1027 52.66 -26.42 -3.09
CA ASP A 1027 51.47 -25.63 -2.73
C ASP A 1027 50.26 -25.90 -3.63
N GLN A 1028 50.43 -25.81 -4.95
CA GLN A 1028 49.36 -26.06 -5.92
C GLN A 1028 48.88 -27.52 -5.88
N PRO A 1029 49.76 -28.55 -5.96
CA PRO A 1029 49.35 -29.93 -5.81
C PRO A 1029 48.60 -30.24 -4.51
N LEU A 1030 49.03 -29.65 -3.38
CA LEU A 1030 48.39 -29.82 -2.08
C LEU A 1030 46.99 -29.19 -2.05
N ALA A 1031 46.81 -28.03 -2.67
CA ALA A 1031 45.51 -27.38 -2.78
C ALA A 1031 44.52 -28.20 -3.63
N GLU A 1032 44.96 -28.74 -4.77
CA GLU A 1032 44.16 -29.61 -5.64
C GLU A 1032 43.86 -30.96 -4.98
N LEU A 1033 44.83 -31.54 -4.25
CA LEU A 1033 44.62 -32.75 -3.46
C LEU A 1033 43.56 -32.50 -2.36
N THR A 1034 43.62 -31.35 -1.70
CA THR A 1034 42.61 -30.93 -0.72
C THR A 1034 41.22 -30.83 -1.36
N ASP A 1035 41.12 -30.38 -2.61
CA ASP A 1035 39.86 -30.37 -3.37
C ASP A 1035 39.27 -31.73 -3.67
N LEU A 1036 40.16 -32.65 -4.06
CA LEU A 1036 39.78 -34.01 -4.39
C LEU A 1036 39.33 -34.79 -3.14
N VAL A 1037 40.03 -34.62 -2.03
CA VAL A 1037 39.88 -35.48 -0.83
C VAL A 1037 38.86 -34.96 0.18
N PHE A 1038 38.77 -33.66 0.42
CA PHE A 1038 37.89 -33.10 1.47
C PHE A 1038 36.45 -32.88 1.00
N LYS A 1039 35.50 -32.98 1.94
CA LYS A 1039 34.06 -32.72 1.72
C LYS A 1039 33.78 -31.23 1.46
N GLU A 1040 32.79 -30.96 0.61
CA GLU A 1040 32.28 -29.60 0.34
C GLU A 1040 30.96 -29.29 1.05
N GLU A 1041 30.47 -30.21 1.88
CA GLU A 1041 29.25 -30.01 2.64
C GLU A 1041 29.36 -28.76 3.54
N LYS A 1042 28.23 -28.13 3.88
CA LYS A 1042 28.18 -26.98 4.80
C LYS A 1042 27.79 -27.43 6.21
N GLN A 1043 28.27 -28.60 6.64
CA GLN A 1043 28.08 -29.07 8.01
C GLN A 1043 28.94 -28.23 8.95
N GLU A 1044 28.35 -27.66 10.00
CA GLU A 1044 29.11 -26.95 11.04
C GLU A 1044 30.00 -27.94 11.80
N LEU A 1045 31.30 -27.67 11.84
CA LEU A 1045 32.32 -28.57 12.38
C LEU A 1045 33.03 -27.95 13.59
N LEU A 1046 33.33 -26.66 13.54
CA LEU A 1046 34.01 -25.94 14.62
C LEU A 1046 33.21 -24.70 15.00
N SER A 1047 33.18 -24.37 16.30
CA SER A 1047 32.56 -23.13 16.78
C SER A 1047 33.52 -22.37 17.68
N LEU A 1048 33.86 -21.15 17.25
CA LEU A 1048 34.79 -20.25 17.91
C LEU A 1048 34.02 -19.14 18.60
N ASN A 1049 34.15 -19.05 19.93
CA ASN A 1049 33.62 -17.93 20.68
C ASN A 1049 34.72 -16.87 20.83
N LEU A 1050 34.60 -15.78 20.09
CA LEU A 1050 35.47 -14.61 20.23
C LEU A 1050 34.85 -13.64 21.22
N GLU A 1051 35.67 -13.03 22.06
CA GLU A 1051 35.23 -12.03 23.03
C GLU A 1051 36.12 -10.80 22.88
N ILE A 1052 35.55 -9.73 22.34
CA ILE A 1052 36.22 -8.46 22.12
C ILE A 1052 35.76 -7.48 23.19
N LYS A 1053 36.70 -6.87 23.92
CA LYS A 1053 36.41 -5.89 24.97
C LYS A 1053 36.60 -4.46 24.46
N ALA A 1054 35.62 -3.59 24.71
CA ALA A 1054 35.67 -2.18 24.31
C ALA A 1054 36.95 -1.48 24.80
N GLU A 1055 37.33 -1.68 26.06
CA GLU A 1055 38.49 -1.01 26.67
C GLU A 1055 39.80 -1.41 25.99
N ALA A 1056 39.92 -2.68 25.59
CA ALA A 1056 41.08 -3.20 24.91
C ALA A 1056 41.17 -2.67 23.47
N VAL A 1057 40.03 -2.55 22.77
CA VAL A 1057 39.98 -1.95 21.42
C VAL A 1057 40.33 -0.47 21.47
N GLU A 1058 39.82 0.24 22.47
CA GLU A 1058 40.11 1.66 22.67
C GLU A 1058 41.59 1.89 23.00
N GLN A 1059 42.19 1.05 23.86
CA GLN A 1059 43.62 1.07 24.13
C GLN A 1059 44.44 0.79 22.87
N PHE A 1060 44.08 -0.24 22.09
CA PHE A 1060 44.75 -0.57 20.83
C PHE A 1060 44.69 0.62 19.85
N ILE A 1061 43.51 1.18 19.61
CA ILE A 1061 43.36 2.35 18.72
C ILE A 1061 44.20 3.52 19.24
N LYS A 1062 44.16 3.81 20.54
CA LYS A 1062 44.87 4.95 21.12
C LYS A 1062 46.39 4.80 21.04
N GLN A 1063 46.91 3.62 21.37
CA GLN A 1063 48.34 3.38 21.54
C GLN A 1063 49.03 2.92 20.26
N GLN A 1064 48.33 2.15 19.41
CA GLN A 1064 48.94 1.51 18.24
C GLN A 1064 48.65 2.28 16.94
N LEU A 1065 47.56 3.05 16.83
CA LEU A 1065 47.27 3.82 15.61
C LEU A 1065 47.74 5.28 15.72
N ASN A 1066 48.38 5.77 14.66
CA ASN A 1066 48.76 7.18 14.54
C ASN A 1066 47.55 8.07 14.18
N LEU A 1067 47.72 9.42 14.22
CA LEU A 1067 46.62 10.35 13.96
C LEU A 1067 46.05 10.23 12.53
N GLU A 1068 46.91 10.00 11.54
CA GLU A 1068 46.49 9.84 10.13
C GLU A 1068 45.63 8.58 9.95
N GLN A 1069 46.08 7.45 10.50
CA GLN A 1069 45.33 6.19 10.51
C GLN A 1069 43.99 6.35 11.23
N LYS A 1070 43.95 7.03 12.38
CA LYS A 1070 42.72 7.34 13.12
C LYS A 1070 41.73 8.17 12.29
N LEU A 1071 42.21 9.22 11.62
CA LEU A 1071 41.38 10.06 10.75
C LEU A 1071 40.85 9.29 9.54
N LYS A 1072 41.68 8.44 8.93
CA LYS A 1072 41.28 7.62 7.79
C LYS A 1072 40.23 6.58 8.19
N LEU A 1073 40.34 5.94 9.36
CA LEU A 1073 39.29 5.07 9.90
C LEU A 1073 37.98 5.82 10.12
N LEU A 1074 38.03 7.02 10.71
CA LEU A 1074 36.84 7.85 10.91
C LEU A 1074 36.20 8.24 9.58
N LEU A 1075 36.97 8.51 8.53
CA LEU A 1075 36.43 8.80 7.19
C LEU A 1075 35.75 7.56 6.58
N LEU A 1076 36.39 6.39 6.64
CA LEU A 1076 35.81 5.14 6.13
C LEU A 1076 34.52 4.75 6.87
N LEU A 1077 34.44 5.04 8.16
CA LEU A 1077 33.21 4.85 8.93
C LEU A 1077 32.13 5.84 8.52
N LYS A 1078 32.49 7.10 8.26
CA LYS A 1078 31.53 8.11 7.79
C LYS A 1078 30.96 7.73 6.42
N ASP A 1079 31.79 7.17 5.54
CA ASP A 1079 31.36 6.71 4.22
C ASP A 1079 30.24 5.65 4.29
N LEU A 1080 30.21 4.81 5.35
CA LEU A 1080 29.16 3.82 5.60
C LEU A 1080 27.78 4.42 5.88
N PHE A 1081 27.72 5.66 6.36
CA PHE A 1081 26.49 6.30 6.82
C PHE A 1081 26.15 7.56 6.03
N THR A 1082 26.60 7.65 4.77
CA THR A 1082 26.14 8.69 3.85
C THR A 1082 24.63 8.56 3.61
N ALA A 1083 23.94 9.66 3.32
CA ALA A 1083 22.50 9.66 3.06
C ALA A 1083 22.10 8.67 1.94
N GLU A 1084 22.92 8.57 0.90
CA GLU A 1084 22.70 7.64 -0.21
C GLU A 1084 22.89 6.18 0.22
N ASN A 1085 23.88 5.88 1.05
CA ASN A 1085 24.05 4.53 1.59
C ASN A 1085 22.94 4.16 2.57
N ILE A 1086 22.53 5.08 3.47
CA ILE A 1086 21.40 4.86 4.36
C ILE A 1086 20.12 4.58 3.56
N LYS A 1087 19.88 5.32 2.46
CA LYS A 1087 18.76 5.06 1.55
C LYS A 1087 18.80 3.63 1.01
N LYS A 1088 19.95 3.21 0.47
CA LYS A 1088 20.14 1.86 -0.08
C LYS A 1088 19.97 0.77 0.99
N GLU A 1089 20.43 1.02 2.22
CA GLU A 1089 20.23 0.13 3.36
C GLU A 1089 18.75 0.00 3.74
N ILE A 1090 18.01 1.10 3.85
CA ILE A 1090 16.57 1.06 4.14
C ILE A 1090 15.83 0.27 3.04
N LEU A 1091 16.14 0.50 1.77
CA LEU A 1091 15.55 -0.25 0.66
C LEU A 1091 15.90 -1.75 0.71
N GLN A 1092 17.12 -2.10 1.09
CA GLN A 1092 17.53 -3.50 1.23
C GLN A 1092 16.80 -4.18 2.40
N LEU A 1093 16.66 -3.50 3.53
CA LEU A 1093 15.91 -3.98 4.69
C LEU A 1093 14.42 -4.15 4.37
N LEU A 1094 13.81 -3.20 3.66
CA LEU A 1094 12.41 -3.28 3.24
C LEU A 1094 12.13 -4.50 2.38
N LYS A 1095 13.06 -4.91 1.50
CA LYS A 1095 12.94 -6.12 0.68
C LYS A 1095 13.01 -7.40 1.51
N THR A 1096 13.75 -7.38 2.62
CA THR A 1096 14.10 -8.56 3.42
C THR A 1096 13.14 -8.77 4.60
N ALA A 1097 12.63 -7.70 5.20
CA ALA A 1097 11.69 -7.74 6.32
C ALA A 1097 10.22 -7.93 5.89
N ASP A 1098 9.42 -8.55 6.76
CA ASP A 1098 7.99 -8.80 6.61
C ASP A 1098 7.27 -7.74 7.44
N LEU A 1099 6.59 -6.85 6.74
CA LEU A 1099 5.95 -5.69 7.34
C LEU A 1099 4.56 -6.01 7.93
N LYS A 1100 4.14 -7.28 7.95
CA LYS A 1100 2.86 -7.68 8.57
C LYS A 1100 2.79 -7.32 10.04
N VAL A 1101 3.87 -7.50 10.80
CA VAL A 1101 3.89 -7.18 12.24
C VAL A 1101 3.74 -5.67 12.45
N LEU A 1102 4.42 -4.87 11.63
CA LEU A 1102 4.26 -3.42 11.62
C LEU A 1102 2.83 -3.00 11.28
N ASN A 1103 2.22 -3.59 10.26
CA ASN A 1103 0.84 -3.30 9.89
C ASN A 1103 -0.14 -3.70 11.00
N GLN A 1104 0.08 -4.83 11.67
CA GLN A 1104 -0.74 -5.27 12.81
C GLN A 1104 -0.62 -4.32 14.00
N GLU A 1105 0.61 -3.86 14.31
CA GLU A 1105 0.86 -2.92 15.39
C GLU A 1105 0.21 -1.56 15.10
N LEU A 1106 0.40 -1.02 13.89
CA LEU A 1106 -0.26 0.20 13.43
C LEU A 1106 -1.78 0.07 13.51
N LYS A 1107 -2.35 -1.06 13.07
CA LYS A 1107 -3.78 -1.34 13.18
C LYS A 1107 -4.26 -1.34 14.64
N SER A 1108 -3.49 -1.92 15.55
CA SER A 1108 -3.82 -1.95 16.97
C SER A 1108 -3.82 -0.55 17.56
N LEU A 1109 -2.79 0.26 17.27
CA LEU A 1109 -2.68 1.62 17.74
C LEU A 1109 -3.82 2.50 17.23
N LEU A 1110 -4.11 2.43 15.92
CA LEU A 1110 -5.11 3.30 15.29
C LEU A 1110 -6.55 2.96 15.71
N LYS A 1111 -6.83 1.71 16.12
CA LYS A 1111 -8.12 1.34 16.74
C LYS A 1111 -8.36 1.99 18.09
N GLU A 1112 -7.30 2.32 18.82
CA GLU A 1112 -7.38 2.90 20.17
C GLU A 1112 -7.28 4.44 20.17
N ILE A 1113 -7.11 5.05 19.00
CA ILE A 1113 -6.95 6.49 18.83
C ILE A 1113 -8.11 7.01 17.99
N LYS A 1114 -8.76 8.07 18.47
CA LYS A 1114 -9.63 8.90 17.66
C LYS A 1114 -8.76 9.70 16.68
N LEU A 1115 -8.75 9.28 15.41
CA LEU A 1115 -7.93 9.86 14.34
C LEU A 1115 -8.43 11.24 13.95
N ILE A 1116 -9.75 11.42 13.91
CA ILE A 1116 -10.39 12.73 13.74
C ILE A 1116 -11.34 12.93 14.91
N ASP A 1117 -11.22 14.09 15.56
CA ASP A 1117 -12.13 14.56 16.60
C ASP A 1117 -12.65 15.95 16.18
N SER A 1118 -13.86 16.27 16.61
CA SER A 1118 -14.44 17.60 16.55
C SER A 1118 -13.51 18.68 17.15
N ASP A 1119 -12.67 18.33 18.13
CA ASP A 1119 -11.65 19.21 18.71
C ASP A 1119 -10.45 19.49 17.80
N SER A 1120 -10.22 18.68 16.76
CA SER A 1120 -9.11 18.86 15.80
C SER A 1120 -9.35 20.00 14.79
N PHE A 1121 -10.57 20.57 14.77
CA PHE A 1121 -10.93 21.70 13.93
C PHE A 1121 -11.04 22.97 14.77
N ASP A 1122 -9.95 23.74 14.82
CA ASP A 1122 -9.95 25.02 15.53
C ASP A 1122 -10.78 26.10 14.80
N ALA A 1123 -10.98 27.24 15.46
CA ALA A 1123 -11.80 28.33 14.93
C ALA A 1123 -11.27 28.90 13.59
N GLU A 1124 -9.96 28.77 13.34
CA GLU A 1124 -9.32 29.24 12.10
C GLU A 1124 -9.66 28.29 10.94
N LEU A 1125 -9.45 26.99 11.14
CA LEU A 1125 -9.83 25.94 10.18
C LEU A 1125 -11.33 25.94 9.90
N TYR A 1126 -12.15 26.11 10.93
CA TYR A 1126 -13.60 26.20 10.77
C TYR A 1126 -14.01 27.34 9.83
N THR A 1127 -13.46 28.53 10.05
CA THR A 1127 -13.77 29.73 9.24
C THR A 1127 -13.33 29.52 7.80
N GLU A 1128 -12.18 28.89 7.59
CA GLU A 1128 -11.64 28.56 6.28
C GLU A 1128 -12.53 27.55 5.52
N ILE A 1129 -12.87 26.42 6.15
CA ILE A 1129 -13.74 25.39 5.57
C ILE A 1129 -15.09 25.99 5.17
N LYS A 1130 -15.70 26.76 6.08
CA LYS A 1130 -16.99 27.41 5.86
C LYS A 1130 -16.98 28.35 4.66
N ALA A 1131 -16.00 29.24 4.58
CA ALA A 1131 -15.89 30.19 3.47
C ALA A 1131 -15.68 29.50 2.12
N ASN A 1132 -14.84 28.46 2.12
CA ASN A 1132 -14.48 27.75 0.89
C ASN A 1132 -15.60 26.82 0.39
N LEU A 1133 -16.34 26.16 1.28
CA LEU A 1133 -17.53 25.39 0.91
C LEU A 1133 -18.61 26.27 0.25
N VAL A 1134 -18.89 27.45 0.82
CA VAL A 1134 -19.83 28.41 0.21
C VAL A 1134 -19.33 28.86 -1.18
N SER A 1135 -18.02 29.05 -1.36
CA SER A 1135 -17.47 29.37 -2.68
C SER A 1135 -17.59 28.22 -3.68
N LEU A 1136 -17.47 26.97 -3.23
CA LEU A 1136 -17.58 25.78 -4.07
C LEU A 1136 -19.03 25.53 -4.53
N LEU A 1137 -20.01 25.71 -3.64
CA LEU A 1137 -21.44 25.58 -3.95
C LEU A 1137 -21.92 26.57 -5.03
N LYS A 1138 -21.26 27.74 -5.12
CA LYS A 1138 -21.54 28.76 -6.14
C LYS A 1138 -20.93 28.48 -7.51
N THR A 1139 -20.16 27.40 -7.67
CA THR A 1139 -19.62 27.03 -8.98
C THR A 1139 -20.74 26.48 -9.87
N GLU A 1140 -20.78 26.91 -11.14
CA GLU A 1140 -21.88 26.55 -12.07
C GLU A 1140 -22.08 25.03 -12.20
N LYS A 1141 -21.00 24.25 -12.14
CA LYS A 1141 -21.04 22.79 -12.27
C LYS A 1141 -21.65 22.11 -11.05
N ILE A 1142 -21.22 22.52 -9.84
CA ILE A 1142 -21.77 21.99 -8.59
C ILE A 1142 -23.20 22.48 -8.40
N ASN A 1143 -23.48 23.76 -8.65
CA ASN A 1143 -24.82 24.31 -8.52
C ASN A 1143 -25.85 23.56 -9.40
N LYS A 1144 -25.54 23.34 -10.68
CA LYS A 1144 -26.40 22.54 -11.58
C LYS A 1144 -26.58 21.10 -11.12
N LEU A 1145 -25.54 20.47 -10.58
CA LEU A 1145 -25.62 19.11 -10.04
C LEU A 1145 -26.60 19.07 -8.86
N PHE A 1146 -26.46 19.97 -7.90
CA PHE A 1146 -27.32 20.05 -6.72
C PHE A 1146 -28.76 20.42 -7.06
N VAL A 1147 -29.00 21.29 -8.04
CA VAL A 1147 -30.36 21.60 -8.51
C VAL A 1147 -31.01 20.38 -9.16
N ASN A 1148 -30.31 19.68 -10.06
CA ASN A 1148 -30.86 18.51 -10.73
C ASN A 1148 -31.14 17.36 -9.76
N THR A 1149 -30.16 17.02 -8.91
CA THR A 1149 -30.33 15.99 -7.87
C THR A 1149 -31.42 16.41 -6.88
N GLY A 1150 -31.47 17.68 -6.48
CA GLY A 1150 -32.51 18.18 -5.58
C GLY A 1150 -33.92 18.11 -6.19
N ALA A 1151 -34.06 18.37 -7.50
CA ALA A 1151 -35.35 18.29 -8.18
C ALA A 1151 -35.85 16.83 -8.26
N GLU A 1152 -34.96 15.88 -8.54
CA GLU A 1152 -35.26 14.44 -8.51
C GLU A 1152 -35.71 14.02 -7.09
N GLU A 1153 -34.95 14.38 -6.07
CA GLU A 1153 -35.25 14.06 -4.67
C GLU A 1153 -36.54 14.70 -4.14
N ILE A 1154 -36.84 15.95 -4.52
CA ILE A 1154 -38.11 16.61 -4.19
C ILE A 1154 -39.29 15.87 -4.84
N THR A 1155 -39.10 15.32 -6.03
CA THR A 1155 -40.12 14.52 -6.71
C THR A 1155 -40.39 13.23 -5.94
N GLU A 1156 -39.34 12.52 -5.52
CA GLU A 1156 -39.46 11.29 -4.73
C GLU A 1156 -40.08 11.55 -3.35
N LEU A 1157 -39.70 12.65 -2.70
CA LEU A 1157 -40.32 13.10 -1.45
C LEU A 1157 -41.81 13.40 -1.64
N ALA A 1158 -42.20 14.10 -2.70
CA ALA A 1158 -43.60 14.37 -2.98
C ALA A 1158 -44.41 13.07 -3.16
N GLU A 1159 -43.85 12.04 -3.81
CA GLU A 1159 -44.47 10.72 -3.94
C GLU A 1159 -44.53 9.92 -2.63
N ALA A 1160 -43.56 10.11 -1.74
CA ALA A 1160 -43.57 9.53 -0.39
C ALA A 1160 -44.64 10.18 0.49
N LEU A 1161 -44.69 11.52 0.50
CA LEU A 1161 -45.71 12.28 1.24
C LEU A 1161 -47.12 12.03 0.69
N GLU A 1162 -47.28 11.89 -0.62
CA GLU A 1162 -48.57 11.52 -1.23
C GLU A 1162 -49.10 10.21 -0.64
N ARG A 1163 -48.22 9.25 -0.33
CA ARG A 1163 -48.59 7.93 0.22
C ARG A 1163 -48.74 7.90 1.74
N GLU A 1164 -47.88 8.61 2.47
CA GLU A 1164 -47.66 8.39 3.90
C GLU A 1164 -48.01 9.60 4.80
N MET A 1165 -48.13 10.81 4.24
CA MET A 1165 -48.40 12.02 5.03
C MET A 1165 -49.83 12.03 5.59
N ASP A 1166 -49.95 12.41 6.85
CA ASP A 1166 -51.22 12.55 7.53
C ASP A 1166 -52.13 13.59 6.83
N ARG A 1167 -53.40 13.19 6.60
CA ARG A 1167 -54.37 14.05 5.89
C ARG A 1167 -54.91 15.15 6.77
N ASP A 1168 -54.95 14.97 8.09
CA ASP A 1168 -55.40 16.01 9.02
C ASP A 1168 -54.42 17.20 9.02
N SER A 1169 -53.11 16.95 8.83
CA SER A 1169 -52.10 18.01 8.63
C SER A 1169 -52.34 18.82 7.37
N LEU A 1170 -52.64 18.16 6.24
CA LEU A 1170 -52.93 18.82 4.97
C LEU A 1170 -54.23 19.63 5.04
N GLU A 1171 -55.27 19.07 5.65
CA GLU A 1171 -56.52 19.79 5.89
C GLU A 1171 -56.30 21.03 6.75
N TYR A 1172 -55.50 20.91 7.82
CA TYR A 1172 -55.18 22.02 8.72
C TYR A 1172 -54.44 23.16 8.01
N LEU A 1173 -53.37 22.84 7.26
CA LEU A 1173 -52.59 23.84 6.52
C LEU A 1173 -53.41 24.48 5.40
N LEU A 1174 -54.22 23.68 4.68
CA LEU A 1174 -55.11 24.19 3.65
C LEU A 1174 -56.18 25.10 4.23
N ALA A 1175 -56.75 24.76 5.40
CA ALA A 1175 -57.71 25.62 6.09
C ALA A 1175 -57.11 26.98 6.46
N LEU A 1176 -55.86 26.99 6.94
CA LEU A 1176 -55.14 28.22 7.25
C LEU A 1176 -54.93 29.07 5.98
N PHE A 1177 -54.48 28.45 4.90
CA PHE A 1177 -54.27 29.12 3.61
C PHE A 1177 -55.56 29.71 3.04
N VAL A 1178 -56.66 28.95 3.08
CA VAL A 1178 -57.97 29.39 2.58
C VAL A 1178 -58.52 30.54 3.41
N GLU A 1179 -58.42 30.49 4.74
CA GLU A 1179 -58.87 31.58 5.62
C GLU A 1179 -58.09 32.88 5.39
N ALA A 1180 -56.76 32.78 5.18
CA ALA A 1180 -55.93 33.92 4.80
C ALA A 1180 -56.30 34.47 3.40
N GLY A 1181 -56.60 33.60 2.44
CA GLY A 1181 -57.08 33.99 1.11
C GLY A 1181 -58.41 34.75 1.19
N VAL A 1182 -59.37 34.25 1.98
CA VAL A 1182 -60.66 34.92 2.21
C VAL A 1182 -60.47 36.30 2.83
N ASP A 1183 -59.57 36.45 3.81
CA ASP A 1183 -59.26 37.76 4.42
C ASP A 1183 -58.72 38.76 3.39
N SER A 1184 -57.82 38.31 2.52
CA SER A 1184 -57.27 39.17 1.47
C SER A 1184 -58.30 39.57 0.42
N PHE A 1185 -59.05 38.60 -0.09
CA PHE A 1185 -60.12 38.87 -1.05
C PHE A 1185 -61.19 39.80 -0.47
N LYS A 1186 -61.52 39.65 0.82
CA LYS A 1186 -62.43 40.56 1.52
C LYS A 1186 -61.88 41.99 1.56
N ALA A 1187 -60.62 42.17 1.94
CA ALA A 1187 -59.98 43.48 2.03
C ALA A 1187 -59.90 44.21 0.68
N ASN A 1188 -59.67 43.45 -0.39
CA ASN A 1188 -59.53 43.97 -1.74
C ASN A 1188 -60.84 43.95 -2.56
N SER A 1189 -61.92 43.41 -2.00
CA SER A 1189 -63.20 43.17 -2.69
C SER A 1189 -63.83 44.41 -3.33
N GLU A 1190 -63.74 45.58 -2.69
CA GLU A 1190 -64.29 46.82 -3.25
C GLU A 1190 -63.52 47.26 -4.51
N ALA A 1191 -62.19 47.12 -4.51
CA ALA A 1191 -61.35 47.44 -5.66
C ALA A 1191 -61.54 46.44 -6.80
N LEU A 1192 -61.68 45.14 -6.46
CA LEU A 1192 -61.99 44.07 -7.41
C LEU A 1192 -63.37 44.26 -8.06
N LEU A 1193 -64.38 44.65 -7.29
CA LEU A 1193 -65.74 44.81 -7.82
C LEU A 1193 -65.86 46.07 -8.69
N LYS A 1194 -65.11 47.15 -8.38
CA LYS A 1194 -65.05 48.36 -9.21
C LYS A 1194 -64.36 48.14 -10.55
N SER A 1195 -63.32 47.31 -10.60
CA SER A 1195 -62.58 47.04 -11.85
C SER A 1195 -63.36 46.21 -12.87
N LEU A 1196 -64.51 45.64 -12.48
CA LEU A 1196 -65.44 44.95 -13.39
C LEU A 1196 -66.36 45.88 -14.18
N GLU A 1197 -66.30 47.19 -13.93
CA GLU A 1197 -67.11 48.21 -14.62
C GLU A 1197 -68.59 47.78 -14.82
N LEU A 1198 -69.23 47.31 -13.75
CA LEU A 1198 -70.53 46.61 -13.83
C LEU A 1198 -71.62 47.43 -14.54
N LYS A 1199 -71.53 48.76 -14.46
CA LYS A 1199 -72.43 49.67 -15.16
C LYS A 1199 -72.22 49.62 -16.68
N GLU A 1200 -70.98 49.67 -17.14
CA GLU A 1200 -70.60 49.58 -18.55
C GLU A 1200 -70.91 48.18 -19.09
N LEU A 1201 -70.61 47.13 -18.33
CA LEU A 1201 -70.92 45.73 -18.66
C LEU A 1201 -72.43 45.54 -18.85
N THR A 1202 -73.22 45.91 -17.84
CA THR A 1202 -74.69 45.83 -17.91
C THR A 1202 -75.24 46.67 -19.08
N ALA A 1203 -74.73 47.88 -19.29
CA ALA A 1203 -75.15 48.71 -20.40
C ALA A 1203 -74.76 48.12 -21.77
N ALA A 1204 -73.65 47.39 -21.86
CA ALA A 1204 -73.26 46.68 -23.07
C ALA A 1204 -74.21 45.53 -23.36
N GLU A 1205 -74.55 44.71 -22.36
CA GLU A 1205 -75.49 43.59 -22.52
C GLU A 1205 -76.89 44.07 -22.94
N VAL A 1206 -77.41 45.11 -22.29
CA VAL A 1206 -78.72 45.68 -22.66
C VAL A 1206 -78.70 46.30 -24.07
N ARG A 1207 -77.54 46.79 -24.56
CA ARG A 1207 -77.41 47.31 -25.94
C ARG A 1207 -77.37 46.19 -26.99
N LYS A 1208 -76.87 45.00 -26.63
CA LYS A 1208 -76.88 43.81 -27.51
C LYS A 1208 -78.32 43.31 -27.73
N MET A 1209 -79.21 43.54 -26.76
CA MET A 1209 -80.61 43.13 -26.83
C MET A 1209 -81.40 43.85 -27.95
N ASN A 1210 -82.18 43.07 -28.68
CA ASN A 1210 -83.13 43.57 -29.66
C ASN A 1210 -84.38 44.17 -28.97
N PRO A 1211 -85.20 44.99 -29.65
CA PRO A 1211 -86.34 45.64 -29.02
C PRO A 1211 -87.39 44.70 -28.40
N ALA A 1212 -87.51 43.46 -28.88
CA ALA A 1212 -88.42 42.46 -28.31
C ALA A 1212 -87.83 41.83 -27.04
N GLU A 1213 -86.53 41.55 -27.01
CA GLU A 1213 -85.79 41.11 -25.81
C GLU A 1213 -85.86 42.17 -24.70
N ILE A 1214 -85.77 43.46 -25.04
CA ILE A 1214 -85.93 44.55 -24.06
C ILE A 1214 -87.36 44.62 -23.50
N GLU A 1215 -88.38 44.33 -24.31
CA GLU A 1215 -89.77 44.24 -23.83
C GLU A 1215 -89.95 43.04 -22.90
N GLU A 1216 -89.36 41.88 -23.22
CA GLU A 1216 -89.37 40.68 -22.38
C GLU A 1216 -88.66 40.91 -21.04
N VAL A 1217 -87.50 41.57 -21.05
CA VAL A 1217 -86.79 42.04 -19.85
C VAL A 1217 -87.71 42.93 -19.01
N PHE A 1218 -88.36 43.94 -19.61
CA PHE A 1218 -89.29 44.82 -18.90
C PHE A 1218 -90.52 44.07 -18.34
N ASP A 1219 -91.10 43.16 -19.10
CA ASP A 1219 -92.28 42.41 -18.66
C ASP A 1219 -91.95 41.45 -17.52
N SER A 1220 -90.74 40.88 -17.51
CA SER A 1220 -90.31 39.92 -16.49
C SER A 1220 -90.24 40.51 -15.07
N PHE A 1221 -89.86 41.79 -14.91
CA PHE A 1221 -89.83 42.46 -13.61
C PHE A 1221 -90.92 43.53 -13.40
N ALA A 1222 -91.45 44.13 -14.48
CA ALA A 1222 -92.41 45.24 -14.42
C ALA A 1222 -93.81 44.96 -15.03
N GLY A 1223 -94.04 43.77 -15.58
CA GLY A 1223 -95.32 43.42 -16.24
C GLY A 1223 -96.55 43.58 -15.32
N LYS A 1224 -96.42 43.27 -14.03
CA LYS A 1224 -97.49 43.48 -13.02
C LYS A 1224 -97.83 44.97 -12.86
N TYR A 1225 -96.85 45.88 -12.93
CA TYR A 1225 -97.08 47.32 -12.84
C TYR A 1225 -97.77 47.86 -14.10
N PHE A 1226 -97.43 47.34 -15.29
CA PHE A 1226 -98.13 47.66 -16.52
C PHE A 1226 -99.60 47.24 -16.49
N ALA A 1227 -99.93 46.10 -15.89
CA ALA A 1227 -101.32 45.68 -15.70
C ALA A 1227 -102.11 46.68 -14.84
N HIS A 1228 -101.53 47.17 -13.73
CA HIS A 1228 -102.14 48.18 -12.87
C HIS A 1228 -102.32 49.53 -13.59
N LEU A 1229 -101.32 49.97 -14.35
CA LEU A 1229 -101.41 51.21 -15.16
C LEU A 1229 -102.55 51.17 -16.18
N LYS A 1230 -102.78 50.01 -16.82
CA LYS A 1230 -103.92 49.82 -17.74
C LYS A 1230 -105.24 50.03 -17.00
N GLN A 1231 -105.41 49.44 -15.82
CA GLN A 1231 -106.62 49.55 -15.00
C GLN A 1231 -106.88 50.98 -14.51
N TYR A 1232 -105.85 51.73 -14.13
CA TYR A 1232 -105.98 53.12 -13.69
C TYR A 1232 -106.49 54.08 -14.79
N GLY A 1233 -106.49 53.68 -16.06
CA GLY A 1233 -107.12 54.48 -17.13
C GLY A 1233 -108.62 54.73 -16.91
N TRP A 1234 -109.31 53.86 -16.16
CA TRP A 1234 -110.73 54.04 -15.81
C TRP A 1234 -111.00 55.32 -14.99
N PHE A 1235 -109.99 55.87 -14.30
CA PHE A 1235 -110.12 57.14 -13.57
C PHE A 1235 -110.42 58.34 -14.49
N GLY A 1236 -110.25 58.21 -15.82
CA GLY A 1236 -110.73 59.19 -16.79
C GLY A 1236 -112.22 59.50 -16.67
N GLY A 1237 -113.02 58.57 -16.14
CA GLY A 1237 -114.44 58.79 -15.84
C GLY A 1237 -114.70 59.85 -14.77
N VAL A 1238 -113.83 59.97 -13.77
CA VAL A 1238 -113.92 61.00 -12.72
C VAL A 1238 -113.71 62.38 -13.33
N PHE A 1239 -112.74 62.51 -14.25
CA PHE A 1239 -112.49 63.75 -14.98
C PHE A 1239 -113.63 64.08 -15.96
N GLY A 1240 -114.22 63.08 -16.61
CA GLY A 1240 -115.42 63.25 -17.44
C GLY A 1240 -116.61 63.81 -16.65
N VAL A 1241 -116.83 63.31 -15.43
CA VAL A 1241 -117.86 63.84 -14.50
C VAL A 1241 -117.53 65.26 -14.05
N LEU A 1242 -116.27 65.55 -13.69
CA LEU A 1242 -115.81 66.89 -13.32
C LEU A 1242 -115.97 67.90 -14.47
N GLN A 1243 -115.68 67.48 -15.70
CA GLN A 1243 -115.83 68.30 -16.89
C GLN A 1243 -117.31 68.65 -17.14
N LEU A 1244 -118.22 67.68 -16.96
CA LEU A 1244 -119.67 67.92 -17.01
C LEU A 1244 -120.18 68.81 -15.88
N LEU A 1245 -119.64 68.66 -14.66
CA LEU A 1245 -119.94 69.57 -13.55
C LEU A 1245 -119.52 71.00 -13.87
N LEU A 1246 -118.30 71.20 -14.37
CA LEU A 1246 -117.79 72.53 -14.76
C LEU A 1246 -118.61 73.14 -15.91
N ARG A 1247 -119.02 72.33 -16.89
CA ARG A 1247 -119.84 72.77 -18.03
C ARG A 1247 -121.28 73.13 -17.65
N ASN A 1248 -121.81 72.59 -16.55
CA ASN A 1248 -123.12 72.95 -16.01
C ASN A 1248 -123.09 74.14 -15.04
N ILE A 1249 -121.89 74.54 -14.56
CA ILE A 1249 -121.69 75.66 -13.63
C ILE A 1249 -121.37 76.98 -14.38
N ILE A 1250 -120.88 76.89 -15.62
CA ILE A 1250 -120.57 78.02 -16.54
C ILE A 1250 -121.66 78.10 -17.59
#